data_AF-A0A7C5YA82-F1
#
_entry.id   AF-A0A7C5YA82-F1
#
_cell.length_a   1.000
_cell.length_b   1.000
_cell.length_c   1.000
_cell.angle_alpha   90.00
_cell.angle_beta   90.00
_cell.angle_gamma   90.00
#
_symmetry.space_group_name_H-M   'P 1'
#
loop_
_entity.id
_entity.type
_entity.pdbx_description
1 polymer ?
#
loop_
_entity_poly.entity_id
_entity_poly.type
_entity_poly.pdbx_seq_one_letter_code
_entity_poly.pdbx_strand_id
1 'polypeptide(L)'
;MEEISTELGGIVLRKFIVFIVVFVVFLFTTFYLSLQLYKRYTVNLELPVNKTPASLTVEYSDGTPLYTPKTIWVDYEDIPALVKDSVIASEDKRFYSHSGVDIKGIIRSLFVIITTDEVQGGSTITQQLARTLYLSQERTWRRKVKEALIALWLEQNYSKEEILEMYINSVYLGNGIYGFPAASKHYFGKPLDELKPVEVAMLVATLRSPERANPLRDLNIEFSKTTLRKMRDSGVITESEYQSSLSQLSVEKVQNTSRQYRSFDEDLFWMIVLELKELNFDMSLLRNGFRVRTTIDKKLQGLLQNYIDKSNMAGLIIEHTTGKIRAAYGLGITSGKRQIGSVVKPMYYYLAFMAGWNKSDILQDRPIRIGTWSPQNFDKEFWQEVTLENALIFSRNVPSVNLFMKLGQSNVRNFMKNVLMIEGYYPNDATISLGTMETSLSDVSKGFQPIFNGGLVFKPKLIEFVRDKDGVTYYSYKPEILSVVKPMKGFDKRTPVEASILMLQIMEKVVTMGTGKSAYIPGRKIYGKTGTAEKNAWFVAGDGKYLFLLTKDGRELTGGKDVAPVWKRIAVNTEIGTVPVSLPLQTKIKEISRTGTENQQKESVVSTTEASPITNTASPEKTIYDRVKSGSISPEEIVDFLKTLDSDKQREILTKINEIDPDLASAVYTRLLGGGEF
;
A
#
# COMPACT_ATOMS: atom_id res chain seq x y z
N MET A 1 -27.29 83.03 -15.71
CA MET A 1 -27.02 81.73 -16.37
C MET A 1 -25.53 81.45 -16.54
N GLU A 2 -24.68 82.45 -16.78
CA GLU A 2 -23.22 82.27 -16.87
C GLU A 2 -22.54 81.84 -15.56
N GLU A 3 -22.93 82.38 -14.40
CA GLU A 3 -22.36 82.01 -13.08
C GLU A 3 -22.65 80.55 -12.67
N ILE A 4 -23.83 80.03 -13.00
CA ILE A 4 -24.22 78.65 -12.68
C ILE A 4 -23.42 77.64 -13.53
N SER A 5 -23.02 78.04 -14.75
CA SER A 5 -22.22 77.17 -15.64
C SER A 5 -20.75 77.04 -15.20
N THR A 6 -20.19 78.10 -14.63
CA THR A 6 -18.80 78.15 -14.15
C THR A 6 -18.64 77.39 -12.84
N GLU A 7 -19.63 77.46 -11.94
CA GLU A 7 -19.63 76.72 -10.68
C GLU A 7 -19.83 75.20 -10.89
N LEU A 8 -20.72 74.81 -11.81
CA LEU A 8 -20.87 73.40 -12.21
C LEU A 8 -19.58 72.85 -12.85
N GLY A 9 -18.91 73.63 -13.70
CA GLY A 9 -17.65 73.25 -14.34
C GLY A 9 -16.53 72.98 -13.32
N GLY A 10 -16.42 73.81 -12.29
CA GLY A 10 -15.45 73.63 -11.20
C GLY A 10 -15.69 72.38 -10.35
N ILE A 11 -16.94 72.05 -10.06
CA ILE A 11 -17.32 70.84 -9.32
C ILE A 11 -17.02 69.58 -10.14
N VAL A 12 -17.34 69.58 -11.44
CA VAL A 12 -17.04 68.46 -12.35
C VAL A 12 -15.53 68.26 -12.47
N LEU A 13 -14.76 69.34 -12.63
CA LEU A 13 -13.30 69.27 -12.73
C LEU A 13 -12.67 68.73 -11.43
N ARG A 14 -13.16 69.16 -10.25
CA ARG A 14 -12.67 68.66 -8.96
C ARG A 14 -12.98 67.18 -8.75
N LYS A 15 -14.18 66.73 -9.14
CA LYS A 15 -14.55 65.30 -9.11
C LYS A 15 -13.69 64.47 -10.07
N PHE A 16 -13.39 65.00 -11.25
CA PHE A 16 -12.52 64.35 -12.22
C PHE A 16 -11.06 64.23 -11.72
N ILE A 17 -10.52 65.28 -11.11
CA ILE A 17 -9.17 65.24 -10.51
C ILE A 17 -9.12 64.25 -9.35
N VAL A 18 -10.11 64.25 -8.46
CA VAL A 18 -10.19 63.27 -7.37
C VAL A 18 -10.27 61.84 -7.92
N PHE A 19 -11.06 61.62 -8.98
CA PHE A 19 -11.11 60.33 -9.66
C PHE A 19 -9.75 59.90 -10.22
N ILE A 20 -9.02 60.80 -10.90
CA ILE A 20 -7.67 60.52 -11.40
C ILE A 20 -6.72 60.18 -10.26
N VAL A 21 -6.72 60.96 -9.17
CA VAL A 21 -5.84 60.71 -8.02
C VAL A 21 -6.15 59.35 -7.39
N VAL A 22 -7.43 59.04 -7.17
CA VAL A 22 -7.85 57.73 -6.64
C VAL A 22 -7.45 56.60 -7.61
N PHE A 23 -7.62 56.80 -8.91
CA PHE A 23 -7.23 55.84 -9.93
C PHE A 23 -5.72 55.60 -9.97
N VAL A 24 -4.91 56.66 -9.87
CA VAL A 24 -3.45 56.55 -9.82
C VAL A 24 -2.99 55.88 -8.52
N VAL A 25 -3.56 56.25 -7.37
CA VAL A 25 -3.28 55.60 -6.08
C VAL A 25 -3.64 54.12 -6.13
N PHE A 26 -4.79 53.77 -6.73
CA PHE A 26 -5.22 52.40 -6.95
C PHE A 26 -4.26 51.63 -7.86
N LEU A 27 -3.82 52.21 -8.98
CA LEU A 27 -2.82 51.60 -9.85
C LEU A 27 -1.49 51.38 -9.14
N PHE A 28 -1.01 52.38 -8.39
CA PHE A 28 0.25 52.30 -7.66
C PHE A 28 0.19 51.24 -6.54
N THR A 29 -0.88 51.23 -5.74
CA THR A 29 -1.07 50.20 -4.70
C THR A 29 -1.20 48.81 -5.28
N THR A 30 -1.92 48.65 -6.40
CA THR A 30 -2.03 47.37 -7.12
C THR A 30 -0.67 46.90 -7.63
N PHE A 31 0.11 47.80 -8.23
CA PHE A 31 1.46 47.50 -8.71
C PHE A 31 2.40 47.13 -7.54
N TYR A 32 2.41 47.93 -6.47
CA TYR A 32 3.22 47.68 -5.29
C TYR A 32 2.88 46.33 -4.63
N LEU A 33 1.59 46.02 -4.47
CA LEU A 33 1.15 44.75 -3.90
C LEU A 33 1.53 43.56 -4.80
N SER A 34 1.42 43.72 -6.13
CA SER A 34 1.85 42.71 -7.10
C SER A 34 3.36 42.46 -7.04
N LEU A 35 4.16 43.52 -6.87
CA LEU A 35 5.61 43.42 -6.71
C LEU A 35 6.00 42.72 -5.39
N GLN A 36 5.30 43.02 -4.30
CA GLN A 36 5.50 42.34 -3.02
C GLN A 36 5.14 40.86 -3.09
N LEU A 37 4.05 40.51 -3.78
CA LEU A 37 3.68 39.11 -4.04
C LEU A 37 4.72 38.40 -4.90
N TYR A 38 5.21 39.04 -5.97
CA TYR A 38 6.29 38.50 -6.79
C TYR A 38 7.51 38.19 -5.93
N LYS A 39 8.04 39.19 -5.21
CA LYS A 39 9.22 39.02 -4.33
C LYS A 39 9.01 37.91 -3.31
N ARG A 40 7.84 37.87 -2.65
CA ARG A 40 7.52 36.84 -1.66
C ARG A 40 7.60 35.42 -2.21
N TYR A 41 7.27 35.22 -3.48
CA TYR A 41 7.26 33.89 -4.11
C TYR A 41 8.54 33.56 -4.89
N THR A 42 9.37 34.54 -5.24
CA THR A 42 10.55 34.33 -6.09
C THR A 42 11.89 34.49 -5.37
N VAL A 43 11.95 35.21 -4.24
CA VAL A 43 13.23 35.60 -3.60
C VAL A 43 14.07 34.41 -3.10
N ASN A 44 13.43 33.28 -2.80
CA ASN A 44 14.09 32.07 -2.30
C ASN A 44 14.07 30.93 -3.34
N LEU A 45 13.82 31.22 -4.62
CA LEU A 45 13.88 30.20 -5.66
C LEU A 45 15.32 29.91 -6.03
N GLU A 46 15.69 28.64 -5.95
CA GLU A 46 16.98 28.17 -6.45
C GLU A 46 16.95 28.10 -7.98
N LEU A 47 18.09 28.46 -8.60
CA LEU A 47 18.27 28.30 -10.03
C LEU A 47 18.18 26.80 -10.41
N PRO A 48 17.41 26.43 -11.46
CA PRO A 48 17.19 25.04 -11.86
C PRO A 48 18.40 24.33 -12.48
N VAL A 49 19.61 24.91 -12.45
CA VAL A 49 20.80 24.40 -13.14
C VAL A 49 21.01 22.90 -12.89
N ASN A 50 20.87 22.09 -13.95
CA ASN A 50 21.01 20.63 -13.98
C ASN A 50 20.14 19.86 -12.96
N LYS A 51 19.08 20.47 -12.42
CA LYS A 51 18.16 19.77 -11.53
C LYS A 51 17.08 19.10 -12.37
N THR A 52 17.25 17.80 -12.63
CA THR A 52 16.11 16.95 -12.95
C THR A 52 15.03 17.18 -11.89
N PRO A 53 13.75 17.35 -12.27
CA PRO A 53 12.68 17.63 -11.32
C PRO A 53 12.73 16.59 -10.20
N ALA A 54 12.58 17.06 -8.97
CA ALA A 54 12.68 16.20 -7.80
C ALA A 54 11.62 15.10 -7.91
N SER A 55 12.06 13.90 -8.23
CA SER A 55 11.19 12.79 -8.60
C SER A 55 11.09 11.80 -7.44
N LEU A 56 9.97 11.06 -7.36
CA LEU A 56 9.75 10.07 -6.32
C LEU A 56 10.92 9.08 -6.30
N THR A 57 11.66 9.07 -5.19
CA THR A 57 12.69 8.06 -4.94
C THR A 57 12.10 7.00 -4.04
N VAL A 58 12.05 5.76 -4.52
CA VAL A 58 11.65 4.62 -3.69
C VAL A 58 12.88 3.78 -3.37
N GLU A 59 13.06 3.45 -2.11
CA GLU A 59 14.21 2.70 -1.62
C GLU A 59 13.80 1.35 -1.04
N TYR A 60 14.73 0.40 -1.13
CA TYR A 60 14.73 -0.77 -0.28
C TYR A 60 14.95 -0.38 1.19
N SER A 61 14.73 -1.32 2.10
CA SER A 61 14.94 -1.15 3.54
C SER A 61 16.39 -0.78 3.90
N ASP A 62 17.37 -1.17 3.09
CA ASP A 62 18.78 -0.78 3.25
C ASP A 62 19.11 0.64 2.76
N GLY A 63 18.11 1.36 2.22
CA GLY A 63 18.26 2.69 1.66
C GLY A 63 18.81 2.72 0.23
N THR A 64 19.13 1.56 -0.37
CA THR A 64 19.51 1.52 -1.78
C THR A 64 18.29 1.75 -2.67
N PRO A 65 18.46 2.33 -3.87
CA PRO A 65 17.32 2.62 -4.73
C PRO A 65 16.60 1.34 -5.20
N LEU A 66 15.30 1.27 -4.96
CA LEU A 66 14.37 0.28 -5.51
C LEU A 66 13.78 0.81 -6.81
N TYR A 67 13.39 2.08 -6.80
CA TYR A 67 12.96 2.82 -7.96
C TYR A 67 13.74 4.11 -8.04
N THR A 68 14.62 4.20 -9.04
CA THR A 68 15.13 5.48 -9.52
C THR A 68 14.30 5.93 -10.71
N PRO A 69 13.71 7.12 -10.67
CA PRO A 69 13.12 7.75 -11.85
C PRO A 69 14.15 7.78 -12.97
N LYS A 70 13.76 7.27 -14.13
CA LYS A 70 14.61 7.25 -15.33
C LYS A 70 14.57 8.63 -15.94
N THR A 71 15.51 9.48 -15.58
CA THR A 71 15.77 10.75 -16.27
C THR A 71 16.98 10.56 -17.17
N ILE A 72 16.85 11.01 -18.41
CA ILE A 72 17.97 11.16 -19.34
C ILE A 72 17.93 12.63 -19.71
N TRP A 73 19.02 13.35 -19.41
CA TRP A 73 19.18 14.73 -19.82
C TRP A 73 19.84 14.76 -21.20
N VAL A 74 19.33 15.62 -22.08
CA VAL A 74 19.88 15.89 -23.40
C VAL A 74 19.91 17.41 -23.57
N ASP A 75 21.06 17.94 -23.98
CA ASP A 75 21.27 19.37 -24.20
C ASP A 75 20.45 19.87 -25.39
N TYR A 76 20.10 21.16 -25.42
CA TYR A 76 19.18 21.75 -26.38
C TYR A 76 19.54 21.48 -27.85
N GLU A 77 20.84 21.48 -28.16
CA GLU A 77 21.41 21.24 -29.48
C GLU A 77 21.15 19.80 -29.97
N ASP A 78 21.15 18.85 -29.04
CA ASP A 78 20.93 17.42 -29.30
C ASP A 78 19.43 17.05 -29.34
N ILE A 79 18.54 17.97 -28.97
CA ILE A 79 17.09 17.77 -29.11
C ILE A 79 16.69 18.01 -30.57
N PRO A 80 16.11 17.01 -31.27
CA PRO A 80 15.72 17.16 -32.67
C PRO A 80 14.68 18.25 -32.89
N ALA A 81 14.79 18.98 -34.01
CA ALA A 81 13.85 20.02 -34.39
C ALA A 81 12.40 19.51 -34.40
N LEU A 82 12.17 18.31 -34.93
CA LEU A 82 10.85 17.67 -34.92
C LEU A 82 10.25 17.60 -33.51
N VAL A 83 11.03 17.27 -32.48
CA VAL A 83 10.55 17.20 -31.10
C VAL A 83 10.25 18.60 -30.56
N LYS A 84 11.20 19.54 -30.72
CA LYS A 84 11.04 20.94 -30.26
C LYS A 84 9.80 21.59 -30.86
N ASP A 85 9.68 21.50 -32.18
CA ASP A 85 8.60 22.14 -32.93
C ASP A 85 7.25 21.47 -32.68
N SER A 86 7.22 20.14 -32.48
CA SER A 86 5.98 19.43 -32.13
C SER A 86 5.46 19.80 -30.74
N VAL A 87 6.36 19.93 -29.75
CA VAL A 87 6.01 20.38 -28.40
C VAL A 87 5.46 21.80 -28.45
N ILE A 88 6.14 22.72 -29.14
CA ILE A 88 5.71 24.12 -29.30
C ILE A 88 4.36 24.18 -30.03
N ALA A 89 4.21 23.50 -31.16
CA ALA A 89 2.98 23.50 -31.94
C ALA A 89 1.77 22.96 -31.15
N SER A 90 1.99 21.97 -30.27
CA SER A 90 0.92 21.35 -29.49
C SER A 90 0.56 22.12 -28.22
N GLU A 91 1.57 22.49 -27.43
CA GLU A 91 1.41 23.04 -26.08
C GLU A 91 1.36 24.56 -26.05
N ASP A 92 2.16 25.24 -26.90
CA ASP A 92 2.34 26.69 -26.82
C ASP A 92 2.83 27.31 -28.14
N LYS A 93 1.93 27.45 -29.11
CA LYS A 93 2.26 27.97 -30.46
C LYS A 93 2.92 29.36 -30.45
N ARG A 94 2.76 30.12 -29.37
CA ARG A 94 3.30 31.47 -29.21
C ARG A 94 4.47 31.55 -28.26
N PHE A 95 5.09 30.42 -27.93
CA PHE A 95 6.17 30.30 -26.96
C PHE A 95 7.23 31.39 -27.09
N TYR A 96 7.77 31.63 -28.30
CA TYR A 96 8.81 32.65 -28.53
C TYR A 96 8.32 34.10 -28.47
N SER A 97 7.00 34.36 -28.48
CA SER A 97 6.42 35.70 -28.59
C SER A 97 5.91 36.29 -27.27
N HIS A 98 5.77 35.48 -26.21
CA HIS A 98 5.34 35.95 -24.89
C HIS A 98 6.44 35.77 -23.84
N SER A 99 6.35 36.48 -22.73
CA SER A 99 7.27 36.34 -21.59
C SER A 99 6.62 35.49 -20.50
N GLY A 100 6.57 34.17 -20.68
CA GLY A 100 6.04 33.22 -19.70
C GLY A 100 4.52 33.13 -19.56
N VAL A 101 3.75 34.20 -19.78
CA VAL A 101 2.28 34.17 -19.71
C VAL A 101 1.69 34.73 -21.00
N ASP A 102 0.89 33.93 -21.71
CA ASP A 102 0.23 34.35 -22.95
C ASP A 102 -1.09 35.10 -22.66
N ILE A 103 -1.00 36.41 -22.42
CA ILE A 103 -2.16 37.27 -22.14
C ILE A 103 -3.17 37.23 -23.31
N LYS A 104 -2.68 37.30 -24.55
CA LYS A 104 -3.55 37.20 -25.74
C LYS A 104 -4.23 35.83 -25.81
N GLY A 105 -3.58 34.79 -25.30
CA GLY A 105 -4.09 33.41 -25.27
C GLY A 105 -5.17 33.26 -24.23
N ILE A 106 -4.95 33.83 -23.04
CA ILE A 106 -5.95 33.90 -21.97
C ILE A 106 -7.21 34.63 -22.43
N ILE A 107 -7.07 35.82 -23.02
CA ILE A 107 -8.22 36.61 -23.53
C ILE A 107 -8.98 35.82 -24.60
N ARG A 108 -8.26 35.21 -25.57
CA ARG A 108 -8.89 34.37 -26.60
C ARG A 108 -9.62 33.19 -25.98
N SER A 109 -9.00 32.47 -25.04
CA SER A 109 -9.60 31.31 -24.38
C SER A 109 -10.86 31.67 -23.60
N LEU A 110 -10.87 32.84 -22.94
CA LEU A 110 -12.04 33.34 -22.22
C LEU A 110 -13.18 33.65 -23.18
N PHE A 111 -12.89 34.28 -24.32
CA PHE A 111 -13.88 34.54 -25.36
C PHE A 111 -14.45 33.23 -25.92
N VAL A 112 -13.59 32.25 -26.24
CA VAL A 112 -14.01 30.92 -26.71
C VAL A 112 -14.93 30.23 -25.69
N ILE A 113 -14.59 30.22 -24.39
CA ILE A 113 -15.42 29.62 -23.32
C ILE A 113 -16.79 30.31 -23.20
N ILE A 114 -16.88 31.62 -23.47
CA ILE A 114 -18.14 32.35 -23.43
C ILE A 114 -18.98 32.05 -24.69
N THR A 115 -18.35 31.83 -25.83
CA THR A 115 -19.02 31.59 -27.12
C THR A 115 -19.27 30.11 -27.43
N THR A 116 -18.57 29.19 -26.75
CA THR A 116 -18.61 27.74 -26.96
C THR A 116 -18.36 27.04 -25.62
N ASP A 117 -18.94 25.85 -25.41
CA ASP A 117 -18.67 25.03 -24.23
C ASP A 117 -17.29 24.32 -24.27
N GLU A 118 -16.38 24.71 -25.18
CA GLU A 118 -15.04 24.12 -25.28
C GLU A 118 -14.02 24.80 -24.36
N VAL A 119 -13.44 24.02 -23.44
CA VAL A 119 -12.33 24.48 -22.59
C VAL A 119 -10.99 24.17 -23.27
N GLN A 120 -10.38 25.19 -23.89
CA GLN A 120 -8.98 25.10 -24.34
C GLN A 120 -8.02 25.38 -23.19
N GLY A 121 -7.00 24.54 -23.03
CA GLY A 121 -5.97 24.71 -22.00
C GLY A 121 -5.07 25.92 -22.30
N GLY A 122 -5.20 27.00 -21.54
CA GLY A 122 -4.45 28.25 -21.74
C GLY A 122 -3.15 28.38 -20.95
N SER A 123 -2.46 27.27 -20.62
CA SER A 123 -1.20 27.33 -19.85
C SER A 123 0.01 27.21 -20.78
N THR A 124 0.99 28.12 -20.64
CA THR A 124 2.21 28.16 -21.46
C THR A 124 3.21 27.08 -21.06
N ILE A 125 4.19 26.78 -21.91
CA ILE A 125 5.30 25.86 -21.59
C ILE A 125 6.02 26.31 -20.31
N THR A 126 6.33 27.60 -20.18
CA THR A 126 7.01 28.15 -19.00
C THR A 126 6.18 28.01 -17.72
N GLN A 127 4.86 28.19 -17.80
CA GLN A 127 3.95 27.95 -16.66
C GLN A 127 3.92 26.47 -16.27
N GLN A 128 3.90 25.58 -17.26
CA GLN A 128 3.95 24.15 -17.02
C GLN A 128 5.30 23.72 -16.42
N LEU A 129 6.42 24.31 -16.85
CA LEU A 129 7.74 24.10 -16.28
C LEU A 129 7.81 24.59 -14.84
N ALA A 130 7.35 25.82 -14.56
CA ALA A 130 7.27 26.39 -13.22
C ALA A 130 6.48 25.48 -12.26
N ARG A 131 5.36 24.93 -12.76
CA ARG A 131 4.55 23.96 -12.01
C ARG A 131 5.32 22.67 -11.73
N THR A 132 6.13 22.20 -12.67
CA THR A 132 6.87 20.93 -12.57
C THR A 132 8.07 21.05 -11.63
N LEU A 133 8.75 22.19 -11.61
CA LEU A 133 9.98 22.38 -10.83
C LEU A 133 9.75 22.88 -9.39
N TYR A 134 8.75 23.75 -9.17
CA TYR A 134 8.69 24.54 -7.92
C TYR A 134 7.40 24.45 -7.13
N LEU A 135 6.33 23.87 -7.67
CA LEU A 135 5.01 23.96 -7.06
C LEU A 135 4.44 22.58 -6.73
N SER A 136 3.92 22.45 -5.50
CA SER A 136 3.02 21.35 -5.17
C SER A 136 1.71 21.46 -5.98
N GLN A 137 1.09 20.33 -6.32
CA GLN A 137 -0.09 20.27 -7.21
C GLN A 137 -1.44 20.68 -6.55
N GLU A 138 -1.44 21.45 -5.46
CA GLU A 138 -2.68 21.93 -4.84
C GLU A 138 -3.55 22.71 -5.84
N ARG A 139 -4.78 22.26 -6.12
CA ARG A 139 -5.67 22.91 -7.09
C ARG A 139 -6.34 24.17 -6.53
N THR A 140 -5.55 25.17 -6.14
CA THR A 140 -6.03 26.47 -5.67
C THR A 140 -5.76 27.57 -6.70
N TRP A 141 -6.63 28.58 -6.76
CA TRP A 141 -6.38 29.79 -7.55
C TRP A 141 -5.07 30.48 -7.14
N ARG A 142 -4.71 30.38 -5.84
CA ARG A 142 -3.44 30.85 -5.30
C ARG A 142 -2.24 30.16 -5.96
N ARG A 143 -2.28 28.84 -6.16
CA ARG A 143 -1.24 28.12 -6.90
C ARG A 143 -1.11 28.64 -8.33
N LYS A 144 -2.22 28.91 -9.01
CA LYS A 144 -2.17 29.40 -10.41
C LYS A 144 -1.54 30.79 -10.51
N VAL A 145 -1.76 31.65 -9.51
CA VAL A 145 -1.03 32.94 -9.41
C VAL A 145 0.46 32.71 -9.17
N LYS A 146 0.85 31.81 -8.25
CA LYS A 146 2.26 31.47 -8.03
C LYS A 146 2.91 30.94 -9.31
N GLU A 147 2.24 30.07 -10.05
CA GLU A 147 2.70 29.50 -11.32
C GLU A 147 3.02 30.59 -12.35
N ALA A 148 2.14 31.58 -12.49
CA ALA A 148 2.37 32.72 -13.38
C ALA A 148 3.57 33.59 -12.94
N LEU A 149 3.71 33.86 -11.63
CA LEU A 149 4.82 34.66 -11.11
C LEU A 149 6.17 33.95 -11.26
N ILE A 150 6.22 32.63 -11.02
CA ILE A 150 7.42 31.82 -11.21
C ILE A 150 7.75 31.71 -12.71
N ALA A 151 6.76 31.60 -13.59
CA ALA A 151 6.99 31.61 -15.03
C ALA A 151 7.62 32.93 -15.50
N LEU A 152 7.16 34.08 -14.99
CA LEU A 152 7.79 35.37 -15.26
C LEU A 152 9.23 35.43 -14.74
N TRP A 153 9.49 34.86 -13.56
CA TRP A 153 10.84 34.77 -13.02
C TRP A 153 11.75 33.88 -13.87
N LEU A 154 11.28 32.72 -14.33
CA LEU A 154 12.05 31.85 -15.23
C LEU A 154 12.45 32.59 -16.50
N GLU A 155 11.53 33.35 -17.10
CA GLU A 155 11.77 34.10 -18.35
C GLU A 155 12.70 35.31 -18.19
N GLN A 156 12.89 35.79 -16.96
CA GLN A 156 13.86 36.84 -16.67
C GLN A 156 15.27 36.31 -16.46
N ASN A 157 15.40 35.02 -16.10
CA ASN A 157 16.67 34.40 -15.73
C ASN A 157 17.18 33.40 -16.77
N TYR A 158 16.32 32.92 -17.67
CA TYR A 158 16.61 31.89 -18.66
C TYR A 158 16.13 32.31 -20.04
N SER A 159 16.92 31.94 -21.04
CA SER A 159 16.54 32.03 -22.45
C SER A 159 15.40 31.06 -22.79
N LYS A 160 14.75 31.30 -23.94
CA LYS A 160 13.69 30.41 -24.44
C LYS A 160 14.19 29.00 -24.73
N GLU A 161 15.44 28.88 -25.15
CA GLU A 161 16.08 27.60 -25.47
C GLU A 161 16.30 26.80 -24.18
N GLU A 162 16.86 27.42 -23.15
CA GLU A 162 17.04 26.80 -21.83
C GLU A 162 15.70 26.39 -21.20
N ILE A 163 14.65 27.23 -21.32
CA ILE A 163 13.30 26.90 -20.82
C ILE A 163 12.74 25.67 -21.56
N LEU A 164 12.90 25.61 -22.88
CA LEU A 164 12.41 24.48 -23.66
C LEU A 164 13.20 23.21 -23.39
N GLU A 165 14.52 23.29 -23.27
CA GLU A 165 15.40 22.17 -22.86
C GLU A 165 14.96 21.62 -21.51
N MET A 166 14.87 22.48 -20.49
CA MET A 166 14.43 22.08 -19.17
C MET A 166 13.04 21.44 -19.21
N TYR A 167 12.11 22.01 -19.98
CA TYR A 167 10.77 21.44 -20.14
C TYR A 167 10.81 20.04 -20.75
N ILE A 168 11.47 19.88 -21.90
CA ILE A 168 11.56 18.59 -22.61
C ILE A 168 12.22 17.52 -21.75
N ASN A 169 13.20 17.87 -20.91
CA ASN A 169 13.89 16.95 -20.02
C ASN A 169 13.17 16.67 -18.70
N SER A 170 12.21 17.50 -18.30
CA SER A 170 11.58 17.43 -16.96
C SER A 170 10.11 17.01 -16.95
N VAL A 171 9.40 17.08 -18.08
CA VAL A 171 7.97 16.76 -18.12
C VAL A 171 7.69 15.29 -17.78
N TYR A 172 6.62 15.04 -17.04
CA TYR A 172 6.20 13.69 -16.70
C TYR A 172 5.43 13.03 -17.83
N LEU A 173 5.87 11.86 -18.29
CA LEU A 173 5.33 11.15 -19.45
C LEU A 173 4.77 9.74 -19.11
N GLY A 174 4.33 9.55 -17.86
CA GLY A 174 3.70 8.30 -17.40
C GLY A 174 4.70 7.23 -16.97
N ASN A 175 4.23 6.19 -16.27
CA ASN A 175 5.05 5.06 -15.80
C ASN A 175 6.30 5.47 -14.99
N GLY A 176 6.22 6.60 -14.28
CA GLY A 176 7.35 7.12 -13.51
C GLY A 176 8.46 7.80 -14.34
N ILE A 177 8.27 7.96 -15.64
CA ILE A 177 9.27 8.48 -16.57
C ILE A 177 9.16 9.99 -16.71
N TYR A 178 10.32 10.65 -16.70
CA TYR A 178 10.44 12.09 -16.81
C TYR A 178 11.38 12.43 -17.97
N GLY A 179 10.93 13.36 -18.80
CA GLY A 179 11.63 13.81 -19.99
C GLY A 179 11.35 12.95 -21.22
N PHE A 180 11.29 13.62 -22.37
CA PHE A 180 11.16 12.98 -23.68
C PHE A 180 12.28 11.96 -23.97
N PRO A 181 13.58 12.21 -23.64
CA PRO A 181 14.63 11.25 -23.97
C PRO A 181 14.43 9.89 -23.27
N ALA A 182 14.09 9.92 -21.97
CA ALA A 182 13.81 8.70 -21.23
C ALA A 182 12.53 8.00 -21.71
N ALA A 183 11.50 8.77 -22.07
CA ALA A 183 10.25 8.23 -22.61
C ALA A 183 10.44 7.57 -23.98
N SER A 184 11.22 8.18 -24.88
CA SER A 184 11.56 7.61 -26.17
C SER A 184 12.19 6.23 -26.02
N LYS A 185 13.21 6.14 -25.16
CA LYS A 185 13.93 4.90 -24.90
C LYS A 185 13.05 3.84 -24.22
N HIS A 186 12.08 4.25 -23.41
CA HIS A 186 11.18 3.33 -22.72
C HIS A 186 10.07 2.80 -23.62
N TYR A 187 9.36 3.69 -24.33
CA TYR A 187 8.18 3.31 -25.11
C TYR A 187 8.55 2.75 -26.49
N PHE A 188 9.61 3.27 -27.11
CA PHE A 188 10.00 2.91 -28.48
C PHE A 188 11.37 2.21 -28.56
N GLY A 189 12.18 2.26 -27.49
CA GLY A 189 13.52 1.68 -27.51
C GLY A 189 14.53 2.49 -28.34
N LYS A 190 14.20 3.73 -28.68
CA LYS A 190 14.96 4.60 -29.59
C LYS A 190 15.55 5.82 -28.88
N PRO A 191 16.64 6.40 -29.38
CA PRO A 191 17.02 7.78 -29.05
C PRO A 191 16.02 8.79 -29.64
N LEU A 192 16.17 10.08 -29.33
CA LEU A 192 15.19 11.10 -29.76
C LEU A 192 15.24 11.40 -31.26
N ASP A 193 16.44 11.41 -31.84
CA ASP A 193 16.73 11.69 -33.25
C ASP A 193 16.21 10.62 -34.21
N GLU A 194 15.96 9.41 -33.71
CA GLU A 194 15.34 8.31 -34.47
C GLU A 194 13.80 8.29 -34.42
N LEU A 195 13.17 9.22 -33.69
CA LEU A 195 11.71 9.22 -33.57
C LEU A 195 11.01 9.71 -34.85
N LYS A 196 9.99 8.96 -35.27
CA LYS A 196 9.10 9.36 -36.35
C LYS A 196 8.07 10.40 -35.87
N PRO A 197 7.44 11.18 -36.78
CA PRO A 197 6.38 12.13 -36.41
C PRO A 197 5.24 11.54 -35.60
N VAL A 198 4.86 10.29 -35.92
CA VAL A 198 3.83 9.57 -35.17
C VAL A 198 4.25 9.29 -33.71
N GLU A 199 5.48 8.85 -33.48
CA GLU A 199 6.00 8.54 -32.15
C GLU A 199 6.20 9.82 -31.31
N VAL A 200 6.66 10.91 -31.93
CA VAL A 200 6.73 12.23 -31.29
C VAL A 200 5.35 12.71 -30.90
N ALA A 201 4.35 12.57 -31.79
CA ALA A 201 2.98 12.94 -31.48
C ALA A 201 2.39 12.14 -30.32
N MET A 202 2.73 10.85 -30.20
CA MET A 202 2.35 10.00 -29.07
C MET A 202 2.96 10.46 -27.74
N LEU A 203 4.24 10.86 -27.73
CA LEU A 203 4.87 11.42 -26.53
C LEU A 203 4.25 12.76 -26.14
N VAL A 204 4.08 13.67 -27.10
CA VAL A 204 3.46 14.98 -26.86
C VAL A 204 2.01 14.82 -26.38
N ALA A 205 1.23 13.91 -26.96
CA ALA A 205 -0.12 13.59 -26.52
C ALA A 205 -0.21 13.13 -25.06
N THR A 206 0.86 12.49 -24.56
CA THR A 206 0.96 12.01 -23.19
C THR A 206 0.96 13.16 -22.18
N LEU A 207 1.47 14.35 -22.52
CA LEU A 207 1.53 15.52 -21.64
C LEU A 207 0.16 15.92 -21.07
N ARG A 208 -0.90 15.78 -21.88
CA ARG A 208 -2.27 16.11 -21.49
C ARG A 208 -2.80 15.20 -20.38
N SER A 209 -2.45 13.92 -20.40
CA SER A 209 -2.89 12.94 -19.40
C SER A 209 -1.89 11.79 -19.24
N PRO A 210 -0.78 11.99 -18.51
CA PRO A 210 0.35 11.07 -18.55
C PRO A 210 0.04 9.61 -18.16
N GLU A 211 -0.88 9.40 -17.23
CA GLU A 211 -1.27 8.03 -16.82
C GLU A 211 -2.24 7.35 -17.78
N ARG A 212 -3.15 8.13 -18.37
CA ARG A 212 -4.27 7.57 -19.15
C ARG A 212 -3.97 7.53 -20.63
N ALA A 213 -3.14 8.45 -21.11
CA ALA A 213 -2.79 8.66 -22.51
C ALA A 213 -1.30 8.41 -22.76
N ASN A 214 -0.64 7.54 -21.98
CA ASN A 214 0.71 7.08 -22.38
C ASN A 214 0.65 6.13 -23.59
N PRO A 215 1.76 5.92 -24.33
CA PRO A 215 1.78 5.14 -25.56
C PRO A 215 1.29 3.67 -25.45
N LEU A 216 1.17 3.12 -24.25
CA LEU A 216 0.67 1.75 -24.00
C LEU A 216 -0.86 1.70 -23.78
N ARG A 217 -1.55 2.84 -23.78
CA ARG A 217 -2.99 2.95 -23.50
C ARG A 217 -3.76 3.41 -24.72
N ASP A 218 -4.98 2.91 -24.88
CA ASP A 218 -5.83 3.21 -26.04
C ASP A 218 -6.16 4.70 -26.21
N LEU A 219 -6.30 5.43 -25.09
CA LEU A 219 -6.60 6.87 -25.12
C LEU A 219 -5.50 7.70 -25.80
N ASN A 220 -4.27 7.20 -25.86
CA ASN A 220 -3.16 7.88 -26.53
C ASN A 220 -3.44 8.08 -28.02
N ILE A 221 -4.15 7.15 -28.69
CA ILE A 221 -4.42 7.23 -30.13
C ILE A 221 -5.21 8.49 -30.48
N GLU A 222 -6.30 8.76 -29.75
CA GLU A 222 -7.16 9.92 -30.01
C GLU A 222 -6.45 11.26 -29.71
N PHE A 223 -5.63 11.28 -28.65
CA PHE A 223 -4.86 12.48 -28.33
C PHE A 223 -3.73 12.71 -29.35
N SER A 224 -3.09 11.65 -29.85
CA SER A 224 -2.05 11.73 -30.89
C SER A 224 -2.60 12.25 -32.21
N LYS A 225 -3.82 11.85 -32.61
CA LYS A 225 -4.50 12.44 -33.79
C LYS A 225 -4.67 13.95 -33.65
N THR A 226 -5.03 14.41 -32.46
CA THR A 226 -5.16 15.84 -32.16
C THR A 226 -3.81 16.55 -32.26
N THR A 227 -2.76 15.96 -31.70
CA THR A 227 -1.39 16.48 -31.77
C THR A 227 -0.88 16.56 -33.21
N LEU A 228 -1.04 15.50 -34.00
CA LEU A 228 -0.65 15.47 -35.41
C LEU A 228 -1.34 16.57 -36.22
N ARG A 229 -2.62 16.83 -35.95
CA ARG A 229 -3.35 17.92 -36.61
C ARG A 229 -2.73 19.27 -36.30
N LYS A 230 -2.39 19.53 -35.03
CA LYS A 230 -1.72 20.77 -34.62
C LYS A 230 -0.32 20.93 -35.22
N MET A 231 0.43 19.83 -35.32
CA MET A 231 1.74 19.80 -35.97
C MET A 231 1.63 20.21 -37.44
N ARG A 232 0.68 19.61 -38.18
CA ARG A 232 0.40 19.97 -39.57
C ARG A 232 -0.05 21.42 -39.73
N ASP A 233 -1.02 21.86 -38.93
CA ASP A 233 -1.57 23.23 -39.00
C ASP A 233 -0.54 24.31 -38.63
N SER A 234 0.58 23.91 -38.03
CA SER A 234 1.72 24.77 -37.70
C SER A 234 2.92 24.58 -38.65
N GLY A 235 2.78 23.73 -39.68
CA GLY A 235 3.82 23.48 -40.68
C GLY A 235 4.99 22.62 -40.21
N VAL A 236 4.88 21.97 -39.04
CA VAL A 236 5.94 21.08 -38.49
C VAL A 236 6.07 19.80 -39.32
N ILE A 237 4.96 19.34 -39.89
CA ILE A 237 4.90 18.17 -40.77
C ILE A 237 4.09 18.52 -42.02
N THR A 238 4.42 17.85 -43.12
CA THR A 238 3.69 17.94 -44.39
C THR A 238 2.35 17.19 -44.33
N GLU A 239 1.43 17.49 -45.25
CA GLU A 239 0.17 16.74 -45.37
C GLU A 239 0.42 15.25 -45.66
N SER A 240 1.48 14.91 -46.41
CA SER A 240 1.85 13.52 -46.68
C SER A 240 2.28 12.78 -45.41
N GLU A 241 3.13 13.40 -44.58
CA GLU A 241 3.56 12.85 -43.29
C GLU A 241 2.41 12.75 -42.30
N TYR A 242 1.48 13.72 -42.30
CA TYR A 242 0.28 13.69 -41.49
C TYR A 242 -0.59 12.46 -41.81
N GLN A 243 -0.90 12.24 -43.10
CA GLN A 243 -1.69 11.08 -43.53
C GLN A 243 -0.95 9.75 -43.28
N SER A 244 0.37 9.71 -43.48
CA SER A 244 1.19 8.54 -43.15
C SER A 244 1.20 8.23 -41.66
N SER A 245 1.27 9.25 -40.81
CA SER A 245 1.25 9.09 -39.34
C SER A 245 -0.12 8.62 -38.84
N LEU A 246 -1.22 9.09 -39.43
CA LEU A 246 -2.57 8.62 -39.11
C LEU A 246 -2.78 7.13 -39.43
N SER A 247 -2.25 6.66 -40.56
CA SER A 247 -2.33 5.25 -40.92
C SER A 247 -1.45 4.38 -40.00
N GLN A 248 -0.25 4.84 -39.64
CA GLN A 248 0.63 4.17 -38.68
C GLN A 248 0.01 4.06 -37.28
N LEU A 249 -0.66 5.11 -36.78
CA LEU A 249 -1.40 5.08 -35.49
C LEU A 249 -2.48 3.98 -35.41
N SER A 250 -2.99 3.55 -36.56
CA SER A 250 -4.06 2.54 -36.66
C SER A 250 -3.50 1.10 -36.62
N VAL A 251 -2.20 0.93 -36.90
CA VAL A 251 -1.54 -0.37 -37.13
C VAL A 251 -0.44 -0.63 -36.10
N GLU A 252 0.32 0.39 -35.72
CA GLU A 252 1.34 0.35 -34.66
C GLU A 252 0.65 0.43 -33.29
N LYS A 253 0.05 -0.67 -32.82
CA LYS A 253 0.06 -0.90 -31.37
C LYS A 253 1.52 -1.02 -30.98
N VAL A 254 2.03 -0.10 -30.16
CA VAL A 254 3.39 -0.15 -29.58
C VAL A 254 3.62 -1.56 -29.08
N GLN A 255 4.32 -2.37 -29.89
CA GLN A 255 4.63 -3.73 -29.52
C GLN A 255 5.63 -3.60 -28.39
N ASN A 256 5.29 -4.20 -27.25
CA ASN A 256 6.11 -4.30 -26.06
C ASN A 256 7.56 -4.69 -26.43
N THR A 257 8.43 -3.71 -26.71
CA THR A 257 9.89 -3.88 -26.83
C THR A 257 10.52 -4.10 -25.43
N SER A 258 9.69 -4.29 -24.41
CA SER A 258 10.00 -4.46 -22.99
C SER A 258 10.70 -5.76 -22.59
N ARG A 259 11.12 -6.63 -23.54
CA ARG A 259 11.95 -7.79 -23.16
C ARG A 259 13.33 -7.39 -22.61
N GLN A 260 13.84 -6.21 -22.96
CA GLN A 260 15.18 -5.76 -22.55
C GLN A 260 15.18 -4.84 -21.31
N TYR A 261 14.01 -4.34 -20.88
CA TYR A 261 13.83 -3.51 -19.66
C TYR A 261 13.27 -4.29 -18.47
N ARG A 262 13.76 -5.51 -18.25
CA ARG A 262 13.42 -6.40 -17.12
C ARG A 262 13.73 -5.86 -15.71
N SER A 263 14.05 -4.57 -15.54
CA SER A 263 14.47 -4.01 -14.25
C SER A 263 13.36 -3.35 -13.43
N PHE A 264 12.15 -3.20 -13.98
CA PHE A 264 11.04 -2.56 -13.26
C PHE A 264 9.96 -3.58 -12.91
N ASP A 265 9.77 -3.78 -11.61
CA ASP A 265 8.71 -4.64 -11.09
C ASP A 265 7.43 -3.81 -10.89
N GLU A 266 6.63 -3.72 -11.95
CA GLU A 266 5.39 -2.93 -11.98
C GLU A 266 4.43 -3.30 -10.83
N ASP A 267 4.33 -4.58 -10.49
CA ASP A 267 3.40 -5.04 -9.45
C ASP A 267 3.83 -4.57 -8.07
N LEU A 268 5.12 -4.68 -7.74
CA LEU A 268 5.65 -4.17 -6.48
C LEU A 268 5.49 -2.65 -6.41
N PHE A 269 5.75 -1.94 -7.51
CA PHE A 269 5.53 -0.50 -7.57
C PHE A 269 4.07 -0.13 -7.32
N TRP A 270 3.11 -0.81 -7.97
CA TRP A 270 1.70 -0.55 -7.75
C TRP A 270 1.25 -0.88 -6.33
N MET A 271 1.79 -1.92 -5.70
CA MET A 271 1.54 -2.20 -4.29
C MET A 271 1.98 -1.05 -3.38
N ILE A 272 3.18 -0.50 -3.64
CA ILE A 272 3.71 0.67 -2.92
C ILE A 272 2.80 1.89 -3.13
N VAL A 273 2.39 2.16 -4.38
CA VAL A 273 1.48 3.28 -4.71
C VAL A 273 0.11 3.13 -4.03
N LEU A 274 -0.44 1.92 -4.01
CA LEU A 274 -1.72 1.65 -3.35
C LEU A 274 -1.65 1.88 -1.84
N GLU A 275 -0.58 1.41 -1.17
CA GLU A 275 -0.39 1.67 0.26
C GLU A 275 -0.16 3.15 0.55
N LEU A 276 0.63 3.85 -0.28
CA LEU A 276 0.80 5.30 -0.16
C LEU A 276 -0.54 6.04 -0.30
N LYS A 277 -1.41 5.59 -1.22
CA LYS A 277 -2.75 6.14 -1.37
C LYS A 277 -3.64 5.87 -0.15
N GLU A 278 -3.57 4.68 0.46
CA GLU A 278 -4.24 4.38 1.74
C GLU A 278 -3.75 5.30 2.87
N LEU A 279 -2.48 5.68 2.84
CA LEU A 279 -1.87 6.63 3.77
C LEU A 279 -2.14 8.11 3.40
N ASN A 280 -3.07 8.37 2.47
CA ASN A 280 -3.46 9.71 1.98
C ASN A 280 -2.34 10.49 1.24
N PHE A 281 -1.34 9.79 0.68
CA PHE A 281 -0.39 10.39 -0.25
C PHE A 281 -0.88 10.26 -1.69
N ASP A 282 -1.14 11.40 -2.33
CA ASP A 282 -1.42 11.46 -3.77
C ASP A 282 -0.12 11.31 -4.57
N MET A 283 -0.17 10.60 -5.71
CA MET A 283 0.97 10.49 -6.62
C MET A 283 1.49 11.85 -7.07
N SER A 284 0.63 12.85 -7.20
CA SER A 284 1.02 14.23 -7.49
C SER A 284 1.86 14.90 -6.39
N LEU A 285 1.69 14.50 -5.12
CA LEU A 285 2.50 14.97 -4.00
C LEU A 285 3.87 14.29 -4.02
N LEU A 286 3.90 12.97 -4.25
CA LEU A 286 5.11 12.15 -4.26
C LEU A 286 6.10 12.56 -5.37
N ARG A 287 5.60 13.16 -6.45
CA ARG A 287 6.37 13.67 -7.59
C ARG A 287 7.14 14.97 -7.32
N ASN A 288 7.16 15.48 -6.09
CA ASN A 288 7.89 16.70 -5.69
C ASN A 288 9.13 16.40 -4.83
N GLY A 289 9.83 15.29 -5.10
CA GLY A 289 11.07 14.93 -4.41
C GLY A 289 10.87 14.17 -3.10
N PHE A 290 9.72 13.52 -2.92
CA PHE A 290 9.54 12.66 -1.76
C PHE A 290 10.44 11.43 -1.85
N ARG A 291 11.00 11.08 -0.71
CA ARG A 291 11.74 9.85 -0.47
C ARG A 291 10.84 8.88 0.29
N VAL A 292 10.55 7.76 -0.35
CA VAL A 292 9.79 6.66 0.24
C VAL A 292 10.74 5.52 0.50
N ARG A 293 10.94 5.16 1.77
CA ARG A 293 11.63 3.92 2.10
C ARG A 293 10.62 2.82 2.32
N THR A 294 10.87 1.68 1.72
CA THR A 294 10.06 0.48 1.90
C THR A 294 10.66 -0.45 2.95
N THR A 295 9.88 -1.41 3.42
CA THR A 295 10.31 -2.53 4.26
C THR A 295 10.92 -3.67 3.44
N ILE A 296 10.96 -3.56 2.10
CA ILE A 296 11.47 -4.59 1.19
C ILE A 296 12.97 -4.77 1.39
N ASP A 297 13.36 -5.99 1.66
CA ASP A 297 14.74 -6.44 1.69
C ASP A 297 15.22 -6.75 0.27
N LYS A 298 16.27 -6.06 -0.18
CA LYS A 298 16.79 -6.20 -1.53
C LYS A 298 17.25 -7.63 -1.85
N LYS A 299 17.87 -8.31 -0.89
CA LYS A 299 18.38 -9.68 -1.07
C LYS A 299 17.22 -10.66 -1.17
N LEU A 300 16.24 -10.57 -0.28
CA LEU A 300 15.06 -11.43 -0.34
C LEU A 300 14.23 -11.17 -1.60
N GLN A 301 14.06 -9.91 -2.01
CA GLN A 301 13.36 -9.55 -3.25
C GLN A 301 14.07 -10.14 -4.48
N GLY A 302 15.39 -10.01 -4.56
CA GLY A 302 16.18 -10.59 -5.65
C GLY A 302 16.08 -12.11 -5.71
N LEU A 303 16.01 -12.80 -4.57
CA LEU A 303 15.76 -14.24 -4.55
C LEU A 303 14.39 -14.61 -5.12
N LEU A 304 13.32 -13.87 -4.78
CA LEU A 304 12.02 -14.11 -5.39
C LEU A 304 12.08 -13.89 -6.92
N GLN A 305 12.66 -12.79 -7.36
CA GLN A 305 12.78 -12.45 -8.80
C GLN A 305 13.57 -13.51 -9.60
N ASN A 306 14.57 -14.14 -8.99
CA ASN A 306 15.42 -15.13 -9.67
C ASN A 306 14.78 -16.52 -9.76
N TYR A 307 13.99 -16.92 -8.76
CA TYR A 307 13.49 -18.30 -8.64
C TYR A 307 12.00 -18.47 -8.97
N ILE A 308 11.24 -17.38 -9.07
CA ILE A 308 9.80 -17.40 -9.35
C ILE A 308 9.54 -16.99 -10.80
N ASP A 309 8.78 -17.83 -11.50
CA ASP A 309 8.22 -17.46 -12.80
C ASP A 309 6.93 -16.64 -12.61
N LYS A 310 7.02 -15.34 -12.89
CA LYS A 310 5.92 -14.40 -12.69
C LYS A 310 4.67 -14.71 -13.51
N SER A 311 4.79 -15.51 -14.57
CA SER A 311 3.66 -15.87 -15.44
C SER A 311 2.61 -16.74 -14.73
N ASN A 312 3.04 -17.51 -13.72
CA ASN A 312 2.16 -18.44 -13.01
C ASN A 312 2.50 -18.61 -11.53
N MET A 313 3.48 -17.91 -10.96
CA MET A 313 3.82 -18.01 -9.55
C MET A 313 3.82 -16.64 -8.88
N ALA A 314 3.54 -16.66 -7.58
CA ALA A 314 3.61 -15.49 -6.71
C ALA A 314 4.16 -15.87 -5.34
N GLY A 315 4.99 -15.01 -4.76
CA GLY A 315 5.66 -15.22 -3.49
C GLY A 315 5.59 -13.99 -2.58
N LEU A 316 5.41 -14.23 -1.29
CA LEU A 316 5.35 -13.21 -0.24
C LEU A 316 6.17 -13.66 0.98
N ILE A 317 7.13 -12.84 1.41
CA ILE A 317 7.86 -13.02 2.67
C ILE A 317 7.48 -11.87 3.60
N ILE A 318 6.99 -12.20 4.80
CA ILE A 318 6.50 -11.25 5.78
C ILE A 318 7.02 -11.59 7.18
N GLU A 319 7.31 -10.58 7.99
CA GLU A 319 7.57 -10.72 9.42
C GLU A 319 6.25 -10.89 10.18
N HIS A 320 6.04 -12.04 10.81
CA HIS A 320 4.77 -12.34 11.46
C HIS A 320 4.57 -11.61 12.80
N THR A 321 5.60 -10.97 13.36
CA THR A 321 5.55 -10.20 14.62
C THR A 321 5.37 -8.70 14.40
N THR A 322 5.51 -8.21 13.17
CA THR A 322 5.48 -6.78 12.84
C THR A 322 4.52 -6.46 11.68
N GLY A 323 4.24 -7.44 10.81
CA GLY A 323 3.51 -7.23 9.57
C GLY A 323 4.35 -6.60 8.46
N LYS A 324 5.67 -6.38 8.65
CA LYS A 324 6.53 -5.87 7.58
C LYS A 324 6.65 -6.89 6.45
N ILE A 325 6.25 -6.50 5.24
CA ILE A 325 6.50 -7.27 4.02
C ILE A 325 7.97 -7.08 3.63
N ARG A 326 8.75 -8.16 3.66
CA ARG A 326 10.19 -8.12 3.34
C ARG A 326 10.49 -8.46 1.89
N ALA A 327 9.60 -9.19 1.21
CA ALA A 327 9.70 -9.40 -0.23
C ALA A 327 8.32 -9.76 -0.79
N ALA A 328 8.00 -9.29 -1.99
CA ALA A 328 6.75 -9.58 -2.68
C ALA A 328 6.99 -9.59 -4.19
N TYR A 329 6.65 -10.70 -4.87
CA TYR A 329 6.85 -10.84 -6.30
C TYR A 329 5.78 -11.72 -6.93
N GLY A 330 5.20 -11.28 -8.05
CA GLY A 330 4.14 -11.98 -8.76
C GLY A 330 2.76 -11.31 -8.62
N LEU A 331 1.81 -11.79 -9.42
CA LEU A 331 0.49 -11.17 -9.52
C LEU A 331 -0.39 -11.51 -8.32
N GLY A 332 -1.16 -10.52 -7.86
CA GLY A 332 -2.23 -10.73 -6.89
C GLY A 332 -1.77 -11.01 -5.45
N ILE A 333 -0.66 -10.40 -5.03
CA ILE A 333 -0.16 -10.51 -3.64
C ILE A 333 -1.17 -9.95 -2.63
N THR A 334 -1.71 -8.75 -2.88
CA THR A 334 -2.62 -8.03 -1.96
C THR A 334 -4.09 -8.08 -2.38
N SER A 335 -4.39 -8.27 -3.66
CA SER A 335 -5.76 -8.20 -4.20
C SER A 335 -6.12 -9.39 -5.11
N GLY A 336 -5.25 -10.39 -5.22
CA GLY A 336 -5.51 -11.60 -5.99
C GLY A 336 -6.55 -12.48 -5.32
N LYS A 337 -7.33 -13.21 -6.13
CA LYS A 337 -8.30 -14.21 -5.66
C LYS A 337 -7.86 -15.58 -6.15
N ARG A 338 -7.37 -16.41 -5.22
CA ARG A 338 -6.94 -17.77 -5.50
C ARG A 338 -7.56 -18.71 -4.49
N GLN A 339 -7.95 -19.90 -4.94
CA GLN A 339 -8.39 -20.95 -4.03
C GLN A 339 -7.21 -21.43 -3.20
N ILE A 340 -7.37 -21.47 -1.88
CA ILE A 340 -6.25 -21.78 -0.97
C ILE A 340 -6.08 -23.28 -0.72
N GLY A 341 -7.10 -24.07 -1.04
CA GLY A 341 -7.09 -25.52 -0.84
C GLY A 341 -6.79 -25.89 0.61
N SER A 342 -6.04 -26.97 0.83
CA SER A 342 -5.69 -27.45 2.18
C SER A 342 -4.88 -26.48 3.07
N VAL A 343 -4.49 -25.28 2.60
CA VAL A 343 -3.92 -24.20 3.44
C VAL A 343 -4.94 -23.67 4.45
N VAL A 344 -6.25 -23.88 4.22
CA VAL A 344 -7.29 -23.51 5.20
C VAL A 344 -7.23 -24.32 6.50
N LYS A 345 -6.71 -25.56 6.44
CA LYS A 345 -6.82 -26.54 7.54
C LYS A 345 -6.17 -26.05 8.85
N PRO A 346 -4.92 -25.55 8.85
CA PRO A 346 -4.30 -25.00 10.06
C PRO A 346 -5.18 -23.96 10.78
N MET A 347 -5.95 -23.14 10.07
CA MET A 347 -6.76 -22.08 10.69
C MET A 347 -7.85 -22.65 11.60
N TYR A 348 -8.57 -23.69 11.16
CA TYR A 348 -9.62 -24.29 12.00
C TYR A 348 -9.12 -25.42 12.89
N TYR A 349 -7.98 -26.04 12.59
CA TYR A 349 -7.30 -26.90 13.57
C TYR A 349 -6.78 -26.07 14.75
N TYR A 350 -6.36 -24.83 14.51
CA TYR A 350 -5.96 -23.88 15.55
C TYR A 350 -7.16 -23.52 16.44
N LEU A 351 -8.32 -23.26 15.83
CA LEU A 351 -9.59 -23.13 16.54
C LEU A 351 -9.95 -24.39 17.34
N ALA A 352 -9.73 -25.59 16.79
CA ALA A 352 -9.97 -26.85 17.49
C ALA A 352 -9.11 -26.96 18.76
N PHE A 353 -7.84 -26.61 18.71
CA PHE A 353 -6.97 -26.66 19.89
C PHE A 353 -7.45 -25.72 21.00
N MET A 354 -7.89 -24.51 20.63
CA MET A 354 -8.54 -23.58 21.58
C MET A 354 -9.80 -24.21 22.18
N ALA A 355 -10.61 -24.90 21.36
CA ALA A 355 -11.80 -25.66 21.81
C ALA A 355 -11.49 -26.92 22.63
N GLY A 356 -10.22 -27.17 22.97
CA GLY A 356 -9.82 -28.27 23.84
C GLY A 356 -9.61 -29.61 23.12
N TRP A 357 -9.50 -29.64 21.79
CA TRP A 357 -9.09 -30.83 21.06
C TRP A 357 -7.62 -31.19 21.38
N ASN A 358 -7.27 -32.46 21.48
CA ASN A 358 -5.88 -32.91 21.63
C ASN A 358 -5.33 -33.46 20.32
N LYS A 359 -3.99 -33.56 20.21
CA LYS A 359 -3.31 -34.13 19.05
C LYS A 359 -3.69 -35.60 18.80
N SER A 360 -3.91 -36.33 19.89
CA SER A 360 -4.29 -37.75 19.92
C SER A 360 -5.78 -38.00 19.69
N ASP A 361 -6.63 -36.97 19.68
CA ASP A 361 -8.07 -37.13 19.47
C ASP A 361 -8.34 -37.80 18.12
N ILE A 362 -9.26 -38.77 18.09
CA ILE A 362 -9.55 -39.57 16.90
C ILE A 362 -10.62 -38.89 16.02
N LEU A 363 -10.33 -38.83 14.72
CA LEU A 363 -11.23 -38.38 13.66
C LEU A 363 -11.56 -39.56 12.74
N GLN A 364 -12.83 -39.64 12.34
CA GLN A 364 -13.29 -40.68 11.43
C GLN A 364 -12.83 -40.38 9.99
N ASP A 365 -12.28 -41.40 9.33
CA ASP A 365 -11.84 -41.38 7.94
C ASP A 365 -12.58 -42.45 7.14
N ARG A 366 -13.89 -42.27 6.99
CA ARG A 366 -14.81 -43.17 6.28
C ARG A 366 -15.64 -42.37 5.27
N PRO A 367 -16.19 -42.98 4.22
CA PRO A 367 -17.05 -42.27 3.27
C PRO A 367 -18.16 -41.48 3.98
N ILE A 368 -18.28 -40.19 3.66
CA ILE A 368 -19.33 -39.30 4.18
C ILE A 368 -20.04 -38.62 3.02
N ARG A 369 -21.28 -38.21 3.26
CA ARG A 369 -22.09 -37.42 2.33
C ARG A 369 -22.72 -36.23 3.05
N ILE A 370 -22.52 -35.04 2.51
CA ILE A 370 -23.08 -33.79 3.03
C ILE A 370 -23.94 -33.18 1.93
N GLY A 371 -25.26 -33.36 2.03
CA GLY A 371 -26.18 -33.03 0.93
C GLY A 371 -25.84 -33.82 -0.34
N THR A 372 -25.50 -33.11 -1.41
CA THR A 372 -25.08 -33.71 -2.69
C THR A 372 -23.58 -33.97 -2.78
N TRP A 373 -22.78 -33.44 -1.85
CA TRP A 373 -21.32 -33.52 -1.90
C TRP A 373 -20.79 -34.73 -1.13
N SER A 374 -19.89 -35.48 -1.76
CA SER A 374 -19.19 -36.63 -1.16
C SER A 374 -17.68 -36.41 -1.26
N PRO A 375 -17.02 -35.83 -0.23
CA PRO A 375 -15.59 -35.58 -0.28
C PRO A 375 -14.79 -36.89 -0.35
N GLN A 376 -13.66 -36.83 -1.05
CA GLN A 376 -12.70 -37.94 -1.12
C GLN A 376 -11.31 -37.48 -0.66
N ASN A 377 -10.55 -38.43 -0.14
CA ASN A 377 -9.12 -38.23 0.11
C ASN A 377 -8.35 -38.24 -1.21
N PHE A 378 -7.18 -37.61 -1.21
CA PHE A 378 -6.37 -37.43 -2.44
C PHE A 378 -5.93 -38.77 -3.04
N ASP A 379 -5.59 -39.74 -2.21
CA ASP A 379 -5.24 -41.12 -2.59
C ASP A 379 -6.47 -42.02 -2.84
N LYS A 380 -7.68 -41.50 -2.63
CA LYS A 380 -8.97 -42.22 -2.71
C LYS A 380 -9.10 -43.38 -1.72
N GLU A 381 -8.24 -43.43 -0.70
CA GLU A 381 -8.29 -44.43 0.36
C GLU A 381 -8.96 -43.87 1.62
N PHE A 382 -9.38 -44.77 2.52
CA PHE A 382 -10.01 -44.44 3.80
C PHE A 382 -9.31 -45.23 4.91
N TRP A 383 -8.71 -44.53 5.88
CA TRP A 383 -7.95 -45.17 6.96
C TRP A 383 -8.84 -45.61 8.14
N GLN A 384 -10.16 -45.52 7.98
CA GLN A 384 -11.19 -45.75 8.99
C GLN A 384 -11.18 -44.72 10.13
N GLU A 385 -10.05 -44.57 10.81
CA GLU A 385 -9.83 -43.59 11.86
C GLU A 385 -8.39 -43.09 11.85
N VAL A 386 -8.20 -41.85 12.28
CA VAL A 386 -6.88 -41.22 12.32
C VAL A 386 -6.84 -40.19 13.45
N THR A 387 -5.70 -40.06 14.12
CA THR A 387 -5.50 -38.97 15.09
C THR A 387 -5.57 -37.60 14.40
N LEU A 388 -6.02 -36.57 15.12
CA LEU A 388 -6.03 -35.18 14.63
C LEU A 388 -4.65 -34.74 14.13
N GLU A 389 -3.56 -35.13 14.81
CA GLU A 389 -2.20 -34.86 14.34
C GLU A 389 -1.92 -35.47 12.96
N ASN A 390 -2.07 -36.79 12.80
CA ASN A 390 -1.85 -37.46 11.51
C ASN A 390 -2.78 -36.97 10.40
N ALA A 391 -4.02 -36.59 10.72
CA ALA A 391 -4.95 -36.01 9.76
C ALA A 391 -4.38 -34.74 9.11
N LEU A 392 -3.71 -33.89 9.88
CA LEU A 392 -3.09 -32.67 9.36
C LEU A 392 -1.72 -32.93 8.71
N ILE A 393 -0.88 -33.81 9.28
CA ILE A 393 0.44 -34.19 8.74
C ILE A 393 0.31 -34.69 7.29
N PHE A 394 -0.64 -35.61 7.08
CA PHE A 394 -0.92 -36.19 5.76
C PHE A 394 -2.03 -35.46 5.00
N SER A 395 -2.53 -34.35 5.55
CA SER A 395 -3.52 -33.47 4.93
C SER A 395 -4.79 -34.21 4.45
N ARG A 396 -5.25 -35.21 5.20
CA ARG A 396 -6.44 -36.03 4.88
C ARG A 396 -7.68 -35.14 4.75
N ASN A 397 -8.52 -35.37 3.74
CA ASN A 397 -9.66 -34.51 3.46
C ASN A 397 -10.84 -34.85 4.37
N VAL A 398 -11.27 -36.10 4.37
CA VAL A 398 -12.49 -36.55 5.05
C VAL A 398 -12.44 -36.32 6.57
N PRO A 399 -11.34 -36.64 7.29
CA PRO A 399 -11.23 -36.35 8.72
C PRO A 399 -11.28 -34.85 9.02
N SER A 400 -10.70 -34.04 8.13
CA SER A 400 -10.69 -32.58 8.27
C SER A 400 -12.07 -31.98 8.03
N VAL A 401 -12.86 -32.52 7.08
CA VAL A 401 -14.27 -32.18 6.90
C VAL A 401 -15.06 -32.52 8.15
N ASN A 402 -14.85 -33.71 8.73
CA ASN A 402 -15.51 -34.12 9.96
C ASN A 402 -15.17 -33.19 11.14
N LEU A 403 -13.90 -32.79 11.30
CA LEU A 403 -13.50 -31.81 12.31
C LEU A 403 -14.17 -30.45 12.06
N PHE A 404 -14.15 -29.95 10.82
CA PHE A 404 -14.79 -28.69 10.45
C PHE A 404 -16.28 -28.68 10.79
N MET A 405 -16.99 -29.78 10.51
CA MET A 405 -18.40 -29.92 10.84
C MET A 405 -18.64 -29.94 12.37
N LYS A 406 -17.78 -30.62 13.13
CA LYS A 406 -17.85 -30.65 14.61
C LYS A 406 -17.61 -29.29 15.25
N LEU A 407 -16.76 -28.43 14.67
CA LEU A 407 -16.54 -27.06 15.14
C LEU A 407 -17.71 -26.12 14.78
N GLY A 408 -18.54 -26.50 13.80
CA GLY A 408 -19.64 -25.71 13.27
C GLY A 408 -19.18 -24.76 12.17
N GLN A 409 -19.78 -24.89 10.97
CA GLN A 409 -19.36 -24.13 9.78
C GLN A 409 -19.38 -22.62 9.99
N SER A 410 -20.42 -22.11 10.66
CA SER A 410 -20.57 -20.69 10.96
C SER A 410 -19.50 -20.18 11.92
N ASN A 411 -19.12 -20.97 12.91
CA ASN A 411 -18.05 -20.60 13.85
C ASN A 411 -16.71 -20.52 13.14
N VAL A 412 -16.40 -21.50 12.28
CA VAL A 412 -15.14 -21.51 11.52
C VAL A 412 -15.09 -20.33 10.54
N ARG A 413 -16.18 -20.04 9.82
CA ARG A 413 -16.26 -18.87 8.92
C ARG A 413 -16.11 -17.56 9.68
N ASN A 414 -16.82 -17.41 10.81
CA ASN A 414 -16.71 -16.23 11.67
C ASN A 414 -15.27 -16.06 12.19
N PHE A 415 -14.63 -17.15 12.61
CA PHE A 415 -13.25 -17.13 13.07
C PHE A 415 -12.30 -16.63 11.97
N MET A 416 -12.37 -17.20 10.76
CA MET A 416 -11.49 -16.77 9.66
C MET A 416 -11.76 -15.33 9.23
N LYS A 417 -13.03 -14.95 9.07
CA LYS A 417 -13.39 -13.63 8.55
C LYS A 417 -13.19 -12.51 9.57
N ASN A 418 -13.69 -12.70 10.80
CA ASN A 418 -13.83 -11.62 11.79
C ASN A 418 -12.78 -11.68 12.90
N VAL A 419 -12.15 -12.84 13.14
CA VAL A 419 -11.07 -12.96 14.15
C VAL A 419 -9.70 -12.93 13.48
N LEU A 420 -9.50 -13.72 12.41
CA LEU A 420 -8.25 -13.73 11.64
C LEU A 420 -8.17 -12.60 10.60
N MET A 421 -9.25 -11.83 10.41
CA MET A 421 -9.31 -10.68 9.49
C MET A 421 -8.93 -11.02 8.05
N ILE A 422 -9.30 -12.23 7.61
CA ILE A 422 -9.03 -12.73 6.25
C ILE A 422 -10.14 -12.25 5.32
N GLU A 423 -9.80 -11.36 4.40
CA GLU A 423 -10.72 -10.90 3.37
C GLU A 423 -10.76 -11.89 2.20
N GLY A 424 -11.87 -11.94 1.47
CA GLY A 424 -12.00 -12.84 0.32
C GLY A 424 -13.44 -13.31 0.07
N TYR A 425 -13.57 -14.22 -0.88
CA TYR A 425 -14.83 -14.90 -1.17
C TYR A 425 -14.96 -16.15 -0.30
N TYR A 426 -16.08 -16.26 0.41
CA TYR A 426 -16.42 -17.39 1.28
C TYR A 426 -17.65 -18.12 0.74
N PRO A 427 -17.52 -19.35 0.23
CA PRO A 427 -18.68 -20.13 -0.17
C PRO A 427 -19.54 -20.49 1.04
N ASN A 428 -20.86 -20.53 0.85
CA ASN A 428 -21.82 -20.83 1.91
C ASN A 428 -22.12 -22.34 2.04
N ASP A 429 -21.09 -23.17 1.95
CA ASP A 429 -21.23 -24.63 2.02
C ASP A 429 -20.00 -25.28 2.68
N ALA A 430 -20.06 -26.60 2.87
CA ALA A 430 -19.01 -27.36 3.55
C ALA A 430 -17.71 -27.50 2.74
N THR A 431 -17.69 -27.16 1.45
CA THR A 431 -16.48 -27.26 0.61
C THR A 431 -15.38 -26.30 1.08
N ILE A 432 -15.74 -25.24 1.80
CA ILE A 432 -14.78 -24.32 2.43
C ILE A 432 -13.81 -25.05 3.35
N SER A 433 -14.21 -26.17 3.96
CA SER A 433 -13.35 -27.02 4.80
C SER A 433 -12.11 -27.54 4.07
N LEU A 434 -12.19 -27.62 2.73
CA LEU A 434 -11.11 -28.02 1.83
C LEU A 434 -10.52 -26.84 1.04
N GLY A 435 -10.94 -25.59 1.34
CA GLY A 435 -10.30 -24.37 0.85
C GLY A 435 -10.79 -23.88 -0.51
N THR A 436 -12.06 -24.06 -0.83
CA THR A 436 -12.73 -23.44 -2.00
C THR A 436 -12.92 -21.93 -1.86
N MET A 437 -12.61 -21.35 -0.69
CA MET A 437 -12.55 -19.90 -0.53
C MET A 437 -11.43 -19.29 -1.36
N GLU A 438 -11.65 -18.07 -1.86
CA GLU A 438 -10.69 -17.36 -2.71
C GLU A 438 -10.19 -16.08 -2.03
N THR A 439 -8.88 -15.95 -1.93
CA THR A 439 -8.24 -14.82 -1.23
C THR A 439 -6.82 -14.55 -1.74
N SER A 440 -6.15 -13.53 -1.18
CA SER A 440 -4.82 -13.04 -1.55
C SER A 440 -3.71 -13.70 -0.71
N LEU A 441 -2.45 -13.59 -1.14
CA LEU A 441 -1.31 -14.05 -0.32
C LEU A 441 -1.23 -13.26 0.99
N SER A 442 -1.48 -11.96 0.92
CA SER A 442 -1.50 -11.06 2.08
C SER A 442 -2.50 -11.53 3.13
N ASP A 443 -3.71 -11.90 2.72
CA ASP A 443 -4.77 -12.40 3.60
C ASP A 443 -4.50 -13.82 4.13
N VAL A 444 -3.95 -14.72 3.30
CA VAL A 444 -3.48 -16.03 3.80
C VAL A 444 -2.43 -15.84 4.88
N SER A 445 -1.54 -14.84 4.75
CA SER A 445 -0.53 -14.57 5.77
C SER A 445 -1.15 -14.19 7.12
N LYS A 446 -2.21 -13.38 7.13
CA LYS A 446 -2.94 -13.00 8.36
C LYS A 446 -3.46 -14.22 9.12
N GLY A 447 -3.93 -15.25 8.41
CA GLY A 447 -4.41 -16.48 9.04
C GLY A 447 -3.32 -17.35 9.68
N PHE A 448 -2.06 -17.18 9.26
CA PHE A 448 -0.92 -17.92 9.81
C PHE A 448 -0.18 -17.14 10.90
N GLN A 449 -0.12 -15.82 10.83
CA GLN A 449 0.54 -14.97 11.83
C GLN A 449 0.24 -15.38 13.30
N PRO A 450 -1.03 -15.52 13.73
CA PRO A 450 -1.34 -15.84 15.12
C PRO A 450 -0.80 -17.19 15.58
N ILE A 451 -0.63 -18.16 14.68
CA ILE A 451 -0.02 -19.46 14.99
C ILE A 451 1.47 -19.31 15.33
N PHE A 452 2.15 -18.34 14.73
CA PHE A 452 3.60 -18.14 14.90
C PHE A 452 3.95 -17.12 15.99
N ASN A 453 3.07 -16.16 16.27
CA ASN A 453 3.32 -15.09 17.25
C ASN A 453 2.46 -15.19 18.53
N GLY A 454 1.64 -16.25 18.68
CA GLY A 454 0.86 -16.48 19.89
C GLY A 454 -0.50 -15.77 19.95
N GLY A 455 -1.02 -15.29 18.81
CA GLY A 455 -2.41 -14.84 18.71
C GLY A 455 -2.61 -13.42 18.15
N LEU A 456 -1.59 -12.77 17.61
CA LEU A 456 -1.70 -11.43 17.03
C LEU A 456 -1.88 -11.51 15.51
N VAL A 457 -2.75 -10.65 14.98
CA VAL A 457 -2.94 -10.46 13.54
C VAL A 457 -2.52 -9.04 13.20
N PHE A 458 -1.44 -8.90 12.44
CA PHE A 458 -0.89 -7.65 11.96
C PHE A 458 -1.35 -7.35 10.53
N LYS A 459 -1.59 -6.06 10.22
CA LYS A 459 -1.77 -5.59 8.85
C LYS A 459 -0.42 -5.70 8.10
N PRO A 460 -0.36 -6.43 6.97
CA PRO A 460 0.83 -6.42 6.11
C PRO A 460 1.12 -5.03 5.55
N LYS A 461 2.36 -4.55 5.67
CA LYS A 461 2.79 -3.19 5.26
C LYS A 461 4.15 -3.18 4.53
N LEU A 462 4.25 -2.33 3.51
CA LEU A 462 5.41 -2.10 2.66
C LEU A 462 6.14 -0.79 2.97
N ILE A 463 5.46 0.23 3.50
CA ILE A 463 6.06 1.55 3.67
C ILE A 463 6.72 1.64 5.05
N GLU A 464 8.02 1.94 5.06
CA GLU A 464 8.78 2.21 6.28
C GLU A 464 8.72 3.69 6.67
N PHE A 465 8.96 4.60 5.72
CA PHE A 465 8.71 6.02 5.96
C PHE A 465 8.45 6.78 4.65
N VAL A 466 7.84 7.96 4.80
CA VAL A 466 7.68 8.95 3.74
C VAL A 466 8.25 10.28 4.23
N ARG A 467 9.24 10.81 3.51
CA ARG A 467 9.94 12.06 3.84
C ARG A 467 9.97 12.99 2.64
N ASP A 468 9.86 14.29 2.84
CA ASP A 468 10.05 15.26 1.76
C ASP A 468 11.54 15.53 1.47
N LYS A 469 11.79 16.45 0.53
CA LYS A 469 13.13 16.91 0.16
C LYS A 469 13.86 17.68 1.26
N ASP A 470 13.12 18.29 2.20
CA ASP A 470 13.66 19.13 3.28
C ASP A 470 13.96 18.31 4.55
N GLY A 471 13.64 17.02 4.51
CA GLY A 471 13.95 16.06 5.58
C GLY A 471 12.78 15.79 6.54
N VAL A 472 11.62 16.42 6.33
CA VAL A 472 10.44 16.28 7.19
C VAL A 472 9.78 14.94 6.93
N THR A 473 9.59 14.16 8.01
CA THR A 473 8.98 12.83 7.92
C THR A 473 7.46 12.94 8.15
N TYR A 474 6.68 12.62 7.13
CA TYR A 474 5.21 12.66 7.15
C TYR A 474 4.59 11.35 7.61
N TYR A 475 5.29 10.24 7.37
CA TYR A 475 4.88 8.92 7.81
C TYR A 475 6.10 8.14 8.26
N SER A 476 5.93 7.40 9.36
CA SER A 476 6.89 6.41 9.83
C SER A 476 6.12 5.16 10.23
N TYR A 477 6.67 4.02 9.89
CA TYR A 477 6.09 2.72 10.14
C TYR A 477 5.81 2.51 11.63
N LYS A 478 4.62 1.97 11.89
CA LYS A 478 4.20 1.46 13.20
C LYS A 478 3.43 0.15 12.96
N PRO A 479 3.71 -0.91 13.73
CA PRO A 479 2.92 -2.14 13.68
C PRO A 479 1.44 -1.82 13.91
N GLU A 480 0.57 -2.37 13.07
CA GLU A 480 -0.87 -2.20 13.19
C GLU A 480 -1.50 -3.56 13.45
N ILE A 481 -2.01 -3.74 14.67
CA ILE A 481 -2.71 -4.95 15.09
C ILE A 481 -4.16 -4.83 14.63
N LEU A 482 -4.55 -5.66 13.66
CA LEU A 482 -5.93 -5.75 13.19
C LEU A 482 -6.81 -6.52 14.19
N SER A 483 -6.23 -7.52 14.86
CA SER A 483 -6.96 -8.37 15.79
C SER A 483 -6.03 -9.03 16.80
N VAL A 484 -6.56 -9.25 18.01
CA VAL A 484 -5.98 -10.12 19.02
C VAL A 484 -6.92 -11.32 19.12
N VAL A 485 -6.42 -12.50 18.79
CA VAL A 485 -7.19 -13.74 18.83
C VAL A 485 -7.63 -13.99 20.25
N LYS A 486 -8.93 -13.85 20.50
CA LYS A 486 -9.57 -14.27 21.73
C LYS A 486 -10.44 -15.49 21.42
N PRO A 487 -10.39 -16.54 22.25
CA PRO A 487 -11.28 -17.67 22.06
C PRO A 487 -12.74 -17.22 22.12
N MET A 488 -13.57 -17.73 21.19
CA MET A 488 -15.01 -17.53 21.24
C MET A 488 -15.61 -18.30 22.42
N LYS A 489 -16.79 -17.90 22.92
CA LYS A 489 -17.50 -18.64 23.98
C LYS A 489 -17.66 -20.11 23.57
N GLY A 490 -17.20 -21.04 24.42
CA GLY A 490 -17.21 -22.48 24.13
C GLY A 490 -15.97 -23.00 23.39
N PHE A 491 -15.04 -22.11 23.03
CA PHE A 491 -13.76 -22.42 22.40
C PHE A 491 -12.58 -21.99 23.28
N ASP A 492 -12.81 -21.68 24.55
CA ASP A 492 -11.89 -21.07 25.51
C ASP A 492 -11.22 -22.09 26.45
N LYS A 493 -11.11 -23.36 26.01
CA LYS A 493 -10.47 -24.42 26.80
C LYS A 493 -8.94 -24.31 26.82
N ARG A 494 -8.35 -23.60 25.85
CA ARG A 494 -6.93 -23.26 25.80
C ARG A 494 -6.72 -21.83 25.33
N THR A 495 -5.59 -21.27 25.75
CA THR A 495 -5.12 -19.98 25.26
C THR A 495 -4.64 -20.07 23.80
N PRO A 496 -4.65 -18.94 23.06
CA PRO A 496 -4.02 -18.84 21.74
C PRO A 496 -2.56 -19.34 21.71
N VAL A 497 -1.79 -19.08 22.77
CA VAL A 497 -0.38 -19.51 22.88
C VAL A 497 -0.27 -21.04 22.98
N GLU A 498 -1.06 -21.68 23.84
CA GLU A 498 -1.06 -23.15 23.96
C GLU A 498 -1.51 -23.81 22.65
N ALA A 499 -2.53 -23.27 21.99
CA ALA A 499 -2.99 -23.75 20.69
C ALA A 499 -1.91 -23.59 19.61
N SER A 500 -1.13 -22.50 19.67
CA SER A 500 -0.01 -22.23 18.75
C SER A 500 1.10 -23.25 18.93
N ILE A 501 1.48 -23.57 20.16
CA ILE A 501 2.50 -24.60 20.46
C ILE A 501 2.09 -25.96 19.86
N LEU A 502 0.85 -26.39 20.09
CA LEU A 502 0.33 -27.65 19.54
C LEU A 502 0.32 -27.64 18.00
N MET A 503 -0.09 -26.53 17.40
CA MET A 503 -0.14 -26.38 15.95
C MET A 503 1.26 -26.43 15.32
N LEU A 504 2.22 -25.68 15.87
CA LEU A 504 3.60 -25.62 15.39
C LEU A 504 4.25 -27.01 15.44
N GLN A 505 4.04 -27.78 16.51
CA GLN A 505 4.55 -29.16 16.60
C GLN A 505 4.06 -30.04 15.43
N ILE A 506 2.80 -29.88 15.01
CA ILE A 506 2.25 -30.64 13.89
C ILE A 506 2.76 -30.10 12.56
N MET A 507 2.82 -28.77 12.39
CA MET A 507 3.33 -28.13 11.18
C MET A 507 4.82 -28.42 10.93
N GLU A 508 5.60 -28.64 11.98
CA GLU A 508 6.97 -29.17 11.87
C GLU A 508 6.97 -30.58 11.27
N LYS A 509 6.09 -31.47 11.78
CA LYS A 509 5.93 -32.83 11.25
C LYS A 509 5.41 -32.88 9.81
N VAL A 510 4.58 -31.92 9.39
CA VAL A 510 4.18 -31.77 7.98
C VAL A 510 5.40 -31.62 7.07
N VAL A 511 6.42 -30.87 7.52
CA VAL A 511 7.65 -30.61 6.76
C VAL A 511 8.68 -31.72 6.93
N THR A 512 8.76 -32.41 8.06
CA THR A 512 9.78 -33.46 8.26
C THR A 512 9.35 -34.83 7.71
N MET A 513 8.05 -35.16 7.76
CA MET A 513 7.56 -36.47 7.33
C MET A 513 6.24 -36.46 6.54
N GLY A 514 5.51 -35.35 6.53
CA GLY A 514 4.21 -35.23 5.88
C GLY A 514 4.26 -34.71 4.44
N THR A 515 3.17 -34.05 4.03
CA THR A 515 3.00 -33.55 2.65
C THR A 515 4.00 -32.47 2.24
N GLY A 516 4.65 -31.81 3.20
CA GLY A 516 5.65 -30.76 2.99
C GLY A 516 7.09 -31.27 2.94
N LYS A 517 7.34 -32.59 2.94
CA LYS A 517 8.68 -33.19 3.04
C LYS A 517 9.70 -32.64 2.04
N SER A 518 9.27 -32.27 0.83
CA SER A 518 10.14 -31.68 -0.19
C SER A 518 10.75 -30.33 0.23
N ALA A 519 10.17 -29.64 1.21
CA ALA A 519 10.68 -28.38 1.76
C ALA A 519 11.66 -28.58 2.94
N TYR A 520 11.88 -29.81 3.40
CA TYR A 520 12.78 -30.09 4.52
C TYR A 520 14.22 -29.65 4.21
N ILE A 521 14.81 -28.92 5.15
CA ILE A 521 16.21 -28.48 5.11
C ILE A 521 16.90 -29.00 6.39
N PRO A 522 17.94 -29.86 6.28
CA PRO A 522 18.68 -30.35 7.46
C PRO A 522 19.21 -29.21 8.33
N GLY A 523 19.09 -29.37 9.65
CA GLY A 523 19.55 -28.38 10.63
C GLY A 523 18.68 -27.12 10.75
N ARG A 524 17.58 -27.03 10.01
CA ARG A 524 16.65 -25.89 10.09
C ARG A 524 15.28 -26.31 10.63
N LYS A 525 14.71 -25.47 11.49
CA LYS A 525 13.38 -25.69 12.08
C LYS A 525 12.33 -24.93 11.29
N ILE A 526 11.52 -25.67 10.53
CA ILE A 526 10.55 -25.11 9.58
C ILE A 526 9.17 -25.65 9.90
N TYR A 527 8.20 -24.75 9.98
CA TYR A 527 6.80 -25.07 10.24
C TYR A 527 6.00 -24.74 8.99
N GLY A 528 5.28 -25.71 8.40
CA GLY A 528 4.63 -25.45 7.12
C GLY A 528 3.40 -26.27 6.81
N LYS A 529 2.72 -25.89 5.73
CA LYS A 529 1.55 -26.57 5.18
C LYS A 529 1.50 -26.46 3.65
N THR A 530 1.19 -27.57 2.99
CA THR A 530 0.85 -27.59 1.57
C THR A 530 -0.65 -27.31 1.33
N GLY A 531 -0.95 -26.66 0.21
CA GLY A 531 -2.29 -26.51 -0.34
C GLY A 531 -2.36 -27.02 -1.77
N THR A 532 -3.52 -27.56 -2.14
CA THR A 532 -3.82 -28.03 -3.48
C THR A 532 -5.30 -27.78 -3.73
N ALA A 533 -5.58 -27.03 -4.77
CA ALA A 533 -6.90 -26.68 -5.28
C ALA A 533 -6.94 -26.99 -6.79
N GLU A 534 -8.08 -26.77 -7.43
CA GLU A 534 -8.26 -27.12 -8.86
C GLU A 534 -7.26 -26.41 -9.78
N LYS A 535 -6.99 -25.13 -9.49
CA LYS A 535 -6.17 -24.24 -10.33
C LYS A 535 -4.98 -23.62 -9.59
N ASN A 536 -4.74 -24.00 -8.34
CA ASN A 536 -3.69 -23.40 -7.52
C ASN A 536 -3.03 -24.46 -6.62
N ALA A 537 -1.71 -24.41 -6.54
CA ALA A 537 -0.93 -25.15 -5.56
C ALA A 537 -0.19 -24.18 -4.65
N TRP A 538 -0.05 -24.55 -3.38
CA TRP A 538 0.49 -23.66 -2.35
C TRP A 538 1.49 -24.37 -1.46
N PHE A 539 2.45 -23.60 -0.97
CA PHE A 539 3.21 -23.95 0.21
C PHE A 539 3.39 -22.70 1.08
N VAL A 540 2.94 -22.80 2.33
CA VAL A 540 3.05 -21.74 3.34
C VAL A 540 3.89 -22.29 4.47
N ALA A 541 5.04 -21.68 4.73
CA ALA A 541 5.93 -22.11 5.79
C ALA A 541 6.73 -20.96 6.37
N GLY A 542 7.26 -21.14 7.58
CA GLY A 542 8.00 -20.11 8.26
C GLY A 542 8.85 -20.64 9.41
N ASP A 543 9.40 -19.68 10.15
CA ASP A 543 10.20 -19.87 11.36
C ASP A 543 9.83 -18.80 12.40
N GLY A 544 10.67 -18.54 13.41
CA GLY A 544 10.41 -17.55 14.44
C GLY A 544 10.50 -16.09 14.01
N LYS A 545 10.85 -15.81 12.75
CA LYS A 545 10.98 -14.45 12.21
C LYS A 545 10.06 -14.23 11.01
N TYR A 546 10.04 -15.17 10.07
CA TYR A 546 9.39 -15.01 8.78
C TYR A 546 8.29 -16.04 8.52
N LEU A 547 7.23 -15.58 7.87
CA LEU A 547 6.32 -16.39 7.07
C LEU A 547 6.67 -16.20 5.60
N PHE A 548 6.89 -17.30 4.88
CA PHE A 548 7.11 -17.32 3.44
C PHE A 548 6.01 -18.14 2.75
N LEU A 549 5.18 -17.45 1.98
CA LEU A 549 4.10 -18.00 1.18
C LEU A 549 4.53 -18.06 -0.28
N LEU A 550 4.32 -19.21 -0.90
CA LEU A 550 4.53 -19.41 -2.34
C LEU A 550 3.30 -20.10 -2.94
N THR A 551 2.87 -19.62 -4.11
CA THR A 551 1.77 -20.20 -4.86
C THR A 551 2.15 -20.37 -6.34
N LYS A 552 1.52 -21.36 -6.98
CA LYS A 552 1.63 -21.64 -8.41
C LYS A 552 0.24 -21.88 -8.99
N ASP A 553 -0.08 -21.13 -10.03
CA ASP A 553 -1.31 -21.20 -10.79
C ASP A 553 -1.17 -22.23 -11.92
N GLY A 554 -2.16 -23.10 -12.05
CA GLY A 554 -2.17 -24.20 -13.01
C GLY A 554 -3.02 -25.38 -12.53
N ARG A 555 -3.35 -26.27 -13.46
CA ARG A 555 -4.14 -27.48 -13.17
C ARG A 555 -3.22 -28.67 -12.89
N GLU A 556 -3.73 -29.65 -12.15
CA GLU A 556 -3.02 -30.89 -11.81
C GLU A 556 -1.70 -30.67 -11.03
N LEU A 557 -1.57 -29.51 -10.37
CA LEU A 557 -0.43 -29.16 -9.53
C LEU A 557 -0.67 -29.60 -8.09
N THR A 558 0.41 -29.88 -7.36
CA THR A 558 0.38 -30.14 -5.92
C THR A 558 1.35 -29.25 -5.16
N GLY A 559 0.98 -28.84 -3.95
CA GLY A 559 1.84 -28.01 -3.11
C GLY A 559 3.17 -28.69 -2.77
N GLY A 560 3.17 -30.01 -2.59
CA GLY A 560 4.34 -30.79 -2.18
C GLY A 560 5.34 -31.08 -3.32
N LYS A 561 4.86 -31.23 -4.57
CA LYS A 561 5.73 -31.54 -5.72
C LYS A 561 6.10 -30.29 -6.53
N ASP A 562 5.18 -29.35 -6.68
CA ASP A 562 5.34 -28.23 -7.62
C ASP A 562 5.76 -26.92 -6.96
N VAL A 563 5.53 -26.77 -5.66
CA VAL A 563 5.73 -25.49 -4.95
C VAL A 563 6.78 -25.63 -3.84
N ALA A 564 6.67 -26.62 -2.97
CA ALA A 564 7.60 -26.85 -1.86
C ALA A 564 9.08 -26.96 -2.29
N PRO A 565 9.45 -27.60 -3.42
CA PRO A 565 10.85 -27.60 -3.88
C PRO A 565 11.34 -26.21 -4.29
N VAL A 566 10.49 -25.40 -4.93
CA VAL A 566 10.85 -24.01 -5.31
C VAL A 566 11.03 -23.15 -4.06
N TRP A 567 10.11 -23.30 -3.10
CA TRP A 567 10.21 -22.65 -1.79
C TRP A 567 11.53 -23.01 -1.10
N LYS A 568 11.92 -24.29 -1.10
CA LYS A 568 13.20 -24.74 -0.52
C LYS A 568 14.40 -24.09 -1.19
N ARG A 569 14.44 -24.03 -2.52
CA ARG A 569 15.55 -23.39 -3.28
C ARG A 569 15.73 -21.93 -2.90
N ILE A 570 14.66 -21.22 -2.60
CA ILE A 570 14.72 -19.84 -2.10
C ILE A 570 15.18 -19.85 -0.64
N ALA A 571 14.52 -20.62 0.23
CA ALA A 571 14.76 -20.63 1.67
C ALA A 571 16.20 -21.01 2.05
N VAL A 572 16.86 -21.94 1.34
CA VAL A 572 18.27 -22.28 1.62
C VAL A 572 19.22 -21.07 1.48
N ASN A 573 18.86 -20.09 0.66
CA ASN A 573 19.62 -18.86 0.44
C ASN A 573 19.21 -17.71 1.39
N THR A 574 18.34 -17.97 2.36
CA THR A 574 17.90 -17.04 3.40
C THR A 574 18.21 -17.58 4.80
N GLU A 575 17.92 -16.77 5.83
CA GLU A 575 17.97 -17.17 7.24
C GLU A 575 16.71 -17.97 7.69
N ILE A 576 15.73 -18.20 6.80
CA ILE A 576 14.49 -18.91 7.16
C ILE A 576 14.81 -20.31 7.67
N GLY A 577 14.30 -20.62 8.85
CA GLY A 577 14.46 -21.88 9.56
C GLY A 577 15.66 -21.90 10.50
N THR A 578 16.39 -20.79 10.65
CA THR A 578 17.50 -20.67 11.60
C THR A 578 17.07 -20.07 12.93
N VAL A 579 15.97 -19.32 12.96
CA VAL A 579 15.39 -18.74 14.18
C VAL A 579 14.19 -19.59 14.60
N PRO A 580 14.24 -20.34 15.72
CA PRO A 580 13.07 -21.08 16.17
C PRO A 580 11.98 -20.12 16.66
N VAL A 581 10.71 -20.54 16.55
CA VAL A 581 9.60 -19.79 17.14
C VAL A 581 9.75 -19.78 18.67
N SER A 582 9.73 -18.59 19.26
CA SER A 582 9.77 -18.40 20.72
C SER A 582 8.40 -17.95 21.20
N LEU A 583 7.73 -18.82 21.96
CA LEU A 583 6.49 -18.53 22.68
C LEU A 583 6.76 -18.78 24.17
N PRO A 584 6.12 -18.06 25.11
CA PRO A 584 6.32 -18.27 26.54
C PRO A 584 5.94 -19.72 26.91
N LEU A 585 6.97 -20.54 27.13
CA LEU A 585 6.90 -22.00 27.18
C LEU A 585 6.65 -22.57 28.60
N GLN A 586 6.20 -21.76 29.55
CA GLN A 586 6.22 -22.16 30.97
C GLN A 586 5.05 -23.03 31.45
N THR A 587 4.03 -23.32 30.64
CA THR A 587 2.95 -24.21 31.05
C THR A 587 3.09 -25.59 30.41
N LYS A 588 3.21 -26.64 31.25
CA LYS A 588 2.86 -28.01 30.84
C LYS A 588 1.41 -27.96 30.32
N ILE A 589 1.23 -28.02 29.00
CA ILE A 589 -0.09 -28.04 28.37
C ILE A 589 -0.83 -29.28 28.89
N LYS A 590 -1.85 -29.08 29.72
CA LYS A 590 -2.65 -30.20 30.25
C LYS A 590 -3.40 -30.88 29.11
N GLU A 591 -3.31 -32.21 29.03
CA GLU A 591 -4.21 -33.00 28.18
C GLU A 591 -5.63 -32.90 28.74
N ILE A 592 -6.58 -32.57 27.88
CA ILE A 592 -7.98 -32.41 28.29
C ILE A 592 -8.69 -33.74 28.01
N SER A 593 -9.08 -34.46 29.07
CA SER A 593 -9.86 -35.70 28.94
C SER A 593 -11.27 -35.39 28.45
N ARG A 594 -11.72 -36.07 27.38
CA ARG A 594 -13.05 -35.86 26.75
C ARG A 594 -14.10 -36.90 27.13
N THR A 595 -13.80 -37.78 28.07
CA THR A 595 -14.75 -38.75 28.63
C THR A 595 -15.42 -38.17 29.87
N GLY A 596 -16.67 -37.71 29.72
CA GLY A 596 -17.50 -37.23 30.83
C GLY A 596 -18.86 -36.77 30.36
N THR A 597 -19.86 -37.64 30.55
CA THR A 597 -21.29 -37.47 30.30
C THR A 597 -21.87 -36.20 30.91
N GLU A 598 -22.81 -35.58 30.18
CA GLU A 598 -23.69 -34.53 30.65
C GLU A 598 -24.40 -34.94 31.94
N ASN A 599 -24.32 -34.11 32.98
CA ASN A 599 -25.39 -34.00 33.95
C ASN A 599 -25.55 -32.53 34.35
N GLN A 600 -26.70 -31.99 33.95
CA GLN A 600 -27.19 -30.69 34.36
C GLN A 600 -27.53 -30.74 35.86
N GLN A 601 -27.03 -29.80 36.64
CA GLN A 601 -27.75 -29.33 37.81
C GLN A 601 -27.82 -27.80 37.78
N LYS A 602 -29.06 -27.33 37.66
CA LYS A 602 -29.49 -25.95 37.90
C LYS A 602 -29.22 -25.61 39.36
N GLU A 603 -28.65 -24.44 39.60
CA GLU A 603 -28.96 -23.69 40.82
C GLU A 603 -29.07 -22.20 40.50
N SER A 604 -30.25 -21.67 40.82
CA SER A 604 -30.70 -20.29 40.73
C SER A 604 -30.23 -19.50 41.94
N VAL A 605 -29.72 -18.28 41.76
CA VAL A 605 -29.66 -17.30 42.86
C VAL A 605 -30.14 -15.92 42.39
N VAL A 606 -31.00 -15.40 43.24
CA VAL A 606 -31.82 -14.19 43.22
C VAL A 606 -30.95 -12.93 43.40
N SER A 607 -31.31 -11.86 42.70
CA SER A 607 -30.83 -10.51 42.97
C SER A 607 -31.54 -9.92 44.19
N THR A 608 -30.82 -9.31 45.13
CA THR A 608 -31.33 -8.18 45.90
C THR A 608 -30.20 -7.20 46.17
N THR A 609 -30.43 -5.97 45.72
CA THR A 609 -29.70 -4.75 46.06
C THR A 609 -30.17 -4.23 47.41
N GLU A 610 -29.25 -3.83 48.28
CA GLU A 610 -29.48 -2.75 49.24
C GLU A 610 -28.24 -1.85 49.28
N ALA A 611 -28.49 -0.55 49.16
CA ALA A 611 -27.52 0.52 49.34
C ALA A 611 -28.06 1.47 50.41
N SER A 612 -27.18 1.96 51.29
CA SER A 612 -27.37 3.18 52.08
C SER A 612 -26.07 3.60 52.79
N PRO A 613 -25.90 4.88 53.17
CA PRO A 613 -24.83 5.75 52.65
C PRO A 613 -23.92 6.34 53.75
N ILE A 614 -23.10 7.36 53.39
CA ILE A 614 -22.26 8.32 54.20
C ILE A 614 -20.78 8.19 53.78
N THR A 615 -19.96 9.19 53.42
CA THR A 615 -20.03 10.67 53.28
C THR A 615 -18.83 11.16 52.43
N ASN A 616 -18.99 12.34 51.82
CA ASN A 616 -17.98 13.09 51.06
C ASN A 616 -16.64 13.28 51.78
N THR A 617 -15.57 12.70 51.22
CA THR A 617 -14.23 13.30 51.08
C THR A 617 -13.65 12.74 49.78
N ALA A 618 -12.98 13.58 48.97
CA ALA A 618 -12.38 13.35 47.64
C ALA A 618 -12.45 11.93 47.01
N SER A 619 -12.83 11.82 45.72
CA SER A 619 -12.92 10.50 45.05
C SER A 619 -11.63 9.69 45.29
N PRO A 620 -11.72 8.39 45.64
CA PRO A 620 -10.55 7.55 45.95
C PRO A 620 -9.50 7.60 44.84
N GLU A 621 -9.95 7.80 43.60
CA GLU A 621 -9.11 7.93 42.40
C GLU A 621 -8.25 9.20 42.42
N LYS A 622 -8.80 10.34 42.90
CA LYS A 622 -8.07 11.61 42.98
C LYS A 622 -6.92 11.55 43.99
N THR A 623 -7.15 10.86 45.10
CA THR A 623 -6.15 10.61 46.15
C THR A 623 -5.00 9.73 45.65
N ILE A 624 -5.25 8.82 44.71
CA ILE A 624 -4.19 7.98 44.11
C ILE A 624 -3.29 8.80 43.19
N TYR A 625 -3.87 9.64 42.33
CA TYR A 625 -3.04 10.45 41.40
C TYR A 625 -2.16 11.46 42.14
N ASP A 626 -2.67 12.07 43.21
CA ASP A 626 -1.89 13.00 44.04
C ASP A 626 -0.77 12.28 44.80
N ARG A 627 -1.01 11.03 45.22
CA ARG A 627 0.03 10.18 45.84
C ARG A 627 1.06 9.65 44.84
N VAL A 628 0.65 9.34 43.60
CA VAL A 628 1.57 8.99 42.50
C VAL A 628 2.48 10.18 42.19
N LYS A 629 1.93 11.39 42.06
CA LYS A 629 2.72 12.61 41.81
C LYS A 629 3.70 12.96 42.92
N SER A 630 3.37 12.62 44.18
CA SER A 630 4.25 12.84 45.33
C SER A 630 5.18 11.67 45.64
N GLY A 631 5.11 10.57 44.88
CA GLY A 631 5.92 9.36 45.11
C GLY A 631 5.62 8.63 46.42
N SER A 632 4.45 8.86 47.02
CA SER A 632 4.07 8.37 48.36
C SER A 632 3.19 7.11 48.34
N ILE A 633 3.13 6.41 47.21
CA ILE A 633 2.32 5.21 47.01
C ILE A 633 3.13 4.11 46.33
N SER A 634 3.04 2.91 46.86
CA SER A 634 3.74 1.74 46.33
C SER A 634 2.97 1.08 45.17
N PRO A 635 3.66 0.37 44.24
CA PRO A 635 3.01 -0.40 43.20
C PRO A 635 1.99 -1.41 43.74
N GLU A 636 2.28 -2.03 44.90
CA GLU A 636 1.42 -3.02 45.54
C GLU A 636 0.09 -2.42 46.02
N GLU A 637 0.13 -1.23 46.64
CA GLU A 637 -1.08 -0.50 47.06
C GLU A 637 -1.97 -0.14 45.85
N ILE A 638 -1.37 0.24 44.73
CA ILE A 638 -2.11 0.55 43.49
C ILE A 638 -2.76 -0.71 42.92
N VAL A 639 -2.03 -1.84 42.89
CA VAL A 639 -2.55 -3.13 42.41
C VAL A 639 -3.74 -3.58 43.25
N ASP A 640 -3.65 -3.50 44.57
CA ASP A 640 -4.74 -3.94 45.45
C ASP A 640 -5.96 -3.04 45.35
N PHE A 641 -5.77 -1.73 45.18
CA PHE A 641 -6.88 -0.83 44.86
C PHE A 641 -7.53 -1.17 43.51
N LEU A 642 -6.73 -1.36 42.46
CA LEU A 642 -7.23 -1.68 41.11
C LEU A 642 -8.04 -2.97 41.09
N LYS A 643 -7.66 -4.00 41.86
CA LYS A 643 -8.42 -5.26 41.99
C LYS A 643 -9.85 -5.07 42.53
N THR A 644 -10.13 -3.95 43.23
CA THR A 644 -11.49 -3.65 43.73
C THR A 644 -12.40 -3.02 42.67
N LEU A 645 -11.86 -2.66 41.50
CA LEU A 645 -12.56 -1.94 40.43
C LEU A 645 -12.83 -2.82 39.21
N ASP A 646 -13.82 -2.44 38.40
CA ASP A 646 -14.08 -3.07 37.10
C ASP A 646 -12.98 -2.75 36.07
N SER A 647 -12.95 -3.53 34.98
CA SER A 647 -11.88 -3.46 33.98
C SER A 647 -11.79 -2.13 33.24
N ASP A 648 -12.91 -1.41 33.07
CA ASP A 648 -12.91 -0.14 32.36
C ASP A 648 -12.32 0.96 33.25
N LYS A 649 -12.68 0.96 34.54
CA LYS A 649 -12.06 1.85 35.52
C LYS A 649 -10.59 1.53 35.79
N GLN A 650 -10.22 0.26 35.85
CA GLN A 650 -8.80 -0.13 35.97
C GLN A 650 -7.97 0.44 34.83
N ARG A 651 -8.50 0.35 33.60
CA ARG A 651 -7.83 0.85 32.41
C ARG A 651 -7.71 2.37 32.41
N GLU A 652 -8.76 3.08 32.81
CA GLU A 652 -8.71 4.54 32.92
C GLU A 652 -7.63 4.99 33.91
N ILE A 653 -7.58 4.37 35.09
CA ILE A 653 -6.64 4.74 36.15
C ILE A 653 -5.20 4.39 35.75
N LEU A 654 -4.96 3.20 35.19
CA LEU A 654 -3.64 2.81 34.69
C LEU A 654 -3.15 3.72 33.56
N THR A 655 -4.05 4.16 32.68
CA THR A 655 -3.70 5.10 31.60
C THR A 655 -3.21 6.43 32.17
N LYS A 656 -3.92 6.96 33.18
CA LYS A 656 -3.53 8.22 33.85
C LYS A 656 -2.26 8.07 34.67
N ILE A 657 -2.02 6.93 35.34
CA ILE A 657 -0.76 6.68 36.04
C ILE A 657 0.39 6.62 35.03
N ASN A 658 0.20 5.97 33.87
CA ASN A 658 1.21 5.91 32.81
C ASN A 658 1.55 7.27 32.18
N GLU A 659 0.62 8.22 32.18
CA GLU A 659 0.89 9.60 31.77
C GLU A 659 1.74 10.38 32.78
N ILE A 660 1.67 10.01 34.07
CA ILE A 660 2.37 10.69 35.17
C ILE A 660 3.74 10.05 35.44
N ASP A 661 3.77 8.72 35.59
CA ASP A 661 4.95 7.92 35.89
C ASP A 661 4.88 6.57 35.13
N PRO A 662 5.48 6.52 33.93
CA PRO A 662 5.48 5.32 33.08
C PRO A 662 6.14 4.09 33.74
N ASP A 663 7.17 4.31 34.57
CA ASP A 663 7.92 3.22 35.20
C ASP A 663 7.09 2.59 36.33
N LEU A 664 6.39 3.41 37.11
CA LEU A 664 5.44 2.95 38.11
C LEU A 664 4.25 2.23 37.47
N ALA A 665 3.71 2.77 36.37
CA ALA A 665 2.63 2.12 35.63
C ALA A 665 3.03 0.75 35.09
N SER A 666 4.24 0.63 34.56
CA SER A 666 4.83 -0.64 34.13
C SER A 666 4.97 -1.62 35.30
N ALA A 667 5.49 -1.16 36.45
CA ALA A 667 5.65 -1.98 37.65
C ALA A 667 4.32 -2.50 38.21
N VAL A 668 3.26 -1.67 38.19
CA VAL A 668 1.89 -2.01 38.58
C VAL A 668 1.27 -3.00 37.58
N TYR A 669 1.44 -2.75 36.28
CA TYR A 669 0.90 -3.59 35.21
C TYR A 669 1.49 -5.00 35.24
N THR A 670 2.81 -5.11 35.40
CA THR A 670 3.52 -6.39 35.54
C THR A 670 3.04 -7.19 36.74
N ARG A 671 2.74 -6.53 37.86
CA ARG A 671 2.21 -7.18 39.07
C ARG A 671 0.75 -7.59 38.94
N LEU A 672 -0.08 -6.80 38.24
CA LEU A 672 -1.46 -7.14 37.93
C LEU A 672 -1.59 -8.37 37.02
N LEU A 673 -0.62 -8.56 36.11
CA LEU A 673 -0.60 -9.67 35.14
C LEU A 673 0.19 -10.89 35.61
N GLY A 674 0.69 -10.90 36.85
CA GLY A 674 1.34 -12.07 37.44
C GLY A 674 2.82 -12.23 37.11
N GLY A 675 3.58 -11.13 37.07
CA GLY A 675 5.01 -11.09 37.37
C GLY A 675 5.94 -11.79 36.37
N GLY A 676 6.46 -11.03 35.41
CA GLY A 676 7.67 -11.37 34.64
C GLY A 676 8.24 -10.10 34.02
N GLU A 677 9.45 -9.73 34.41
CA GLU A 677 10.20 -8.57 33.89
C GLU A 677 10.46 -8.71 32.38
N PHE A 678 10.43 -7.58 31.66
CA PHE A 678 10.72 -7.45 30.22
C PHE A 678 12.12 -6.89 29.99
#